data_AF-K2HZ76-F1
#
_entry.id   AF-K2HZ76-F1
#
_cell.length_a   1.000
_cell.length_b   1.000
_cell.length_c   1.000
_cell.angle_alpha   90.00
_cell.angle_beta   90.00
_cell.angle_gamma   90.00
#
_symmetry.space_group_name_H-M   'P 1'
#
loop_
_entity.id
_entity.type
_entity.pdbx_description
1 polymer ?
#
loop_
_entity_poly.entity_id
_entity_poly.type
_entity_poly.pdbx_seq_one_letter_code
_entity_poly.pdbx_strand_id
1 'polypeptide(L)'
;MQQTYHIFNNYITFRSDEILSLLQKDDISKSEALQQLISAELDGEQHTDMLMNVISYALPSTDHTVKRLFLMYLSCIKRVDEQGKLLSELVLVINSLQNDLNHPNEYIRALTLKFILTISEKELIQPLTHAVISNINSKSPLVRKHCFSAICHIYRLYPDLVPNASKLICTAVNEESITSVKCSALRALMYVDLSAAVRYVIKKSEQISTYKEDIQLELLHLIKSVSRSTPDSSTTYLSICASLIQSPSTAVSLEASLCMLVVSSSSSVVKAAIRSLIDIVVKSSDINVKISVLQRIEQQIHKTPRLMNELEIDMLRGFQCTSSYVRSKVAQIVVKCVTSKTINEVINTLRKELQREEDEQYQLAILQAIKECNNKFTCESIIPVLLDIMQTTNSISVSKEILLFVRNILLNSNNTNNKNSFILQPLYDIIHSIKTPQLLVEIIWILSRFSYTKEEVLTSFNKLYELMFNEEGKSILLEEDKSNILSGTYISSIVKLVLKGNTMFEPTKQHEITAKALQCLLKLLKTQKGSDLIGKIRQGITCITTKNEKLIEAALAEPEIKKDVIVIKKDIIQVDDELSFGMFNEESEIPTIAENEEKNLMTFRNIIQLSGYSDPLYVEASLELSQFDIAIDTLIVNQSQSTLQNIMIQLVPRSDGLEVIGQQQPLTLGAGEFTRVTIPVCVTGTSSGLIAGYINYDCVGREITTGSSDNHMVLNNISVEALDSIKPADISQDVFQKKWMGYEWENKIIVETDITDLIQFIEHLCKETHMNCVTPKSLFCSEIGFLSANLYATTVFGDDALANISIEINNGKIGGCIRIRAKSQGVALSLGDKILMVQKQQN
;
A
#
# COMPACT_ATOMS: atom_id res chain seq x y z
N MET A 1 37.02 13.14 35.21
CA MET A 1 36.32 12.98 33.91
C MET A 1 34.96 13.66 34.00
N GLN A 2 34.94 14.98 33.87
CA GLN A 2 33.73 15.81 34.04
C GLN A 2 33.78 17.04 33.09
N GLN A 3 34.31 16.88 31.88
CA GLN A 3 34.58 18.00 30.95
C GLN A 3 34.23 17.69 29.48
N THR A 4 33.05 17.12 29.21
CA THR A 4 32.61 16.95 27.81
C THR A 4 31.09 17.07 27.62
N TYR A 5 30.40 17.75 28.54
CA TYR A 5 28.93 17.89 28.52
C TYR A 5 28.41 19.29 28.11
N HIS A 6 29.24 20.15 27.50
CA HIS A 6 28.88 21.56 27.28
C HIS A 6 28.91 22.07 25.83
N ILE A 7 28.94 21.22 24.80
CA ILE A 7 29.11 21.72 23.42
C ILE A 7 27.87 21.56 22.51
N PHE A 8 26.78 20.89 22.91
CA PHE A 8 25.62 20.67 22.00
C PHE A 8 24.24 20.93 22.61
N ASN A 9 24.10 21.99 23.41
CA ASN A 9 22.82 22.36 24.03
C ASN A 9 22.11 23.57 23.38
N ASN A 10 22.41 23.98 22.15
CA ASN A 10 21.85 25.22 21.56
C ASN A 10 20.35 25.18 21.17
N TYR A 11 19.59 24.18 21.60
CA TYR A 11 18.13 24.18 21.54
C TYR A 11 17.53 24.24 22.96
N ILE A 12 18.07 25.15 23.78
CA ILE A 12 17.52 25.56 25.07
C ILE A 12 16.17 26.26 24.85
N THR A 13 15.25 26.07 25.80
CA THR A 13 14.03 26.86 26.00
C THR A 13 14.14 28.26 25.41
N PHE A 14 13.23 28.61 24.49
CA PHE A 14 13.17 29.94 23.89
C PHE A 14 13.19 31.01 24.99
N ARG A 15 14.24 31.85 25.00
CA ARG A 15 14.36 32.99 25.91
C ARG A 15 14.49 34.25 25.08
N SER A 16 13.44 35.07 25.11
CA SER A 16 13.38 36.33 24.36
C SER A 16 14.62 37.21 24.61
N ASP A 17 15.12 37.28 25.84
CA ASP A 17 16.29 38.09 26.22
C ASP A 17 17.60 37.60 25.57
N GLU A 18 17.78 36.28 25.46
CA GLU A 18 18.99 35.69 24.86
C GLU A 18 18.97 35.89 23.33
N ILE A 19 17.81 35.73 22.70
CA ILE A 19 17.63 35.96 21.25
C ILE A 19 17.80 37.45 20.91
N LEU A 20 17.30 38.36 21.74
CA LEU A 20 17.55 39.79 21.57
C LEU A 20 19.05 40.11 21.63
N SER A 21 19.78 39.48 22.54
CA SER A 21 21.23 39.65 22.63
C SER A 21 21.97 39.12 21.40
N LEU A 22 21.46 38.07 20.76
CA LEU A 22 22.04 37.49 19.54
C LEU A 22 21.73 38.33 18.30
N LEU A 23 20.51 38.87 18.19
CA LEU A 23 20.10 39.78 17.11
C LEU A 23 20.92 41.07 17.07
N GLN A 24 21.44 41.53 18.22
CA GLN A 24 22.23 42.75 18.35
C GLN A 24 23.72 42.59 18.00
N LYS A 25 24.22 41.36 17.81
CA LYS A 25 25.64 41.06 17.56
C LYS A 25 25.94 40.98 16.05
N ASP A 26 26.73 40.00 15.66
CA ASP A 26 27.23 39.78 14.30
C ASP A 26 26.19 39.09 13.42
N ASP A 27 26.35 39.15 12.09
CA ASP A 27 25.39 38.53 11.15
C ASP A 27 25.29 37.00 11.30
N ILE A 28 26.35 36.33 11.76
CA ILE A 28 26.33 34.91 12.11
C ILE A 28 25.40 34.68 13.32
N SER A 29 25.52 35.47 14.38
CA SER A 29 24.64 35.40 15.54
C SER A 29 23.19 35.77 15.20
N LYS A 30 22.98 36.70 14.27
CA LYS A 30 21.63 37.00 13.74
C LYS A 30 21.04 35.83 12.98
N SER A 31 21.85 35.11 12.19
CA SER A 31 21.40 33.93 11.47
C SER A 31 20.98 32.81 12.43
N GLU A 32 21.76 32.56 13.49
CA GLU A 32 21.41 31.60 14.55
C GLU A 32 20.12 32.03 15.30
N ALA A 33 20.01 33.31 15.64
CA ALA A 33 18.81 33.86 16.27
C ALA A 33 17.55 33.70 15.38
N LEU A 34 17.66 33.97 14.08
CA LEU A 34 16.56 33.81 13.13
C LEU A 34 16.18 32.34 12.94
N GLN A 35 17.14 31.42 12.91
CA GLN A 35 16.87 30.00 12.84
C GLN A 35 16.08 29.52 14.06
N GLN A 36 16.52 29.90 15.27
CA GLN A 36 15.81 29.60 16.51
C GLN A 36 14.40 30.18 16.54
N LEU A 37 14.24 31.43 16.09
CA LEU A 37 12.92 32.08 15.96
C LEU A 37 12.01 31.38 14.96
N ILE A 38 12.52 30.98 13.79
CA ILE A 38 11.70 30.30 12.77
C ILE A 38 11.26 28.93 13.27
N SER A 39 12.15 28.19 13.93
CA SER A 39 11.79 26.94 14.58
C SER A 39 10.67 27.14 15.61
N ALA A 40 10.79 28.17 16.47
CA ALA A 40 9.77 28.50 17.47
C ALA A 40 8.42 28.94 16.86
N GLU A 41 8.43 29.74 15.80
CA GLU A 41 7.19 30.15 15.10
C GLU A 41 6.54 28.98 14.36
N LEU A 42 7.33 28.05 13.80
CA LEU A 42 6.82 26.83 13.18
C LEU A 42 6.22 25.87 14.23
N ASP A 43 6.68 25.92 15.48
CA ASP A 43 6.05 25.27 16.62
C ASP A 43 4.74 25.94 17.04
N GLY A 44 4.43 27.15 16.56
CA GLY A 44 3.23 27.88 16.94
C GLY A 44 3.36 28.72 18.22
N GLU A 45 4.56 28.84 18.79
CA GLU A 45 4.86 29.86 19.80
C GLU A 45 5.03 31.21 19.09
N GLN A 46 3.98 32.03 19.11
CA GLN A 46 4.00 33.32 18.44
C GLN A 46 4.67 34.37 19.31
N HIS A 47 5.79 34.90 18.82
CA HIS A 47 6.59 35.90 19.52
C HIS A 47 6.38 37.27 18.87
N THR A 48 5.14 37.76 18.92
CA THR A 48 4.77 39.09 18.36
C THR A 48 5.61 40.22 18.94
N ASP A 49 5.99 40.12 20.22
CA ASP A 49 6.82 41.12 20.91
C ASP A 49 8.25 41.21 20.33
N MET A 50 8.71 40.15 19.66
CA MET A 50 10.04 40.08 19.04
C MET A 50 10.03 40.61 17.60
N LEU A 51 8.86 40.73 16.96
CA LEU A 51 8.72 41.12 15.56
C LEU A 51 9.43 42.45 15.26
N MET A 52 9.23 43.47 16.10
CA MET A 52 9.85 44.78 15.90
C MET A 52 11.37 44.73 16.07
N ASN A 53 11.88 43.90 16.98
CA ASN A 53 13.32 43.73 17.20
C ASN A 53 13.96 42.99 16.01
N VAL A 54 13.32 41.93 15.52
CA VAL A 54 13.75 41.21 14.32
C VAL A 54 13.76 42.15 13.11
N ILE A 55 12.70 42.93 12.90
CA ILE A 55 12.66 43.94 11.84
C ILE A 55 13.78 44.97 12.02
N SER A 56 14.01 45.47 13.24
CA SER A 56 15.03 46.51 13.47
C SER A 56 16.46 46.02 13.23
N TYR A 57 16.77 44.75 13.51
CA TYR A 57 18.14 44.21 13.43
C TYR A 57 18.44 43.35 12.20
N ALA A 58 17.46 42.63 11.66
CA ALA A 58 17.63 41.77 10.50
C ALA A 58 17.40 42.51 9.16
N LEU A 59 16.46 43.47 9.12
CA LEU A 59 16.15 44.25 7.92
C LEU A 59 17.35 45.05 7.38
N PRO A 60 18.20 45.68 8.23
CA PRO A 60 19.35 46.44 7.75
C PRO A 60 20.54 45.57 7.32
N SER A 61 20.54 44.27 7.61
CA SER A 61 21.68 43.40 7.30
C SER A 61 21.84 43.25 5.78
N THR A 62 23.10 43.28 5.32
CA THR A 62 23.45 43.09 3.91
C THR A 62 23.70 41.62 3.57
N ASP A 63 23.83 40.76 4.58
CA ASP A 63 24.11 39.35 4.41
C ASP A 63 22.95 38.60 3.75
N HIS A 64 23.29 37.78 2.74
CA HIS A 64 22.29 37.05 1.94
C HIS A 64 21.59 35.97 2.75
N THR A 65 22.31 35.32 3.67
CA THR A 65 21.79 34.29 4.57
C THR A 65 20.80 34.89 5.57
N VAL A 66 21.17 35.99 6.24
CA VAL A 66 20.26 36.72 7.16
C VAL A 66 19.00 37.21 6.45
N LYS A 67 19.11 37.86 5.27
CA LYS A 67 17.94 38.33 4.52
C LYS A 67 16.98 37.21 4.14
N ARG A 68 17.52 36.07 3.74
CA ARG A 68 16.71 34.94 3.30
C ARG A 68 16.01 34.26 4.47
N LEU A 69 16.69 34.08 5.61
CA LEU A 69 16.08 33.61 6.86
C LEU A 69 15.00 34.60 7.34
N PHE A 70 15.24 35.90 7.22
CA PHE A 70 14.26 36.93 7.55
C PHE A 70 12.98 36.82 6.69
N LEU A 71 13.08 36.61 5.37
CA LEU A 71 11.92 36.37 4.52
C LEU A 71 11.18 35.07 4.88
N MET A 72 11.91 34.03 5.27
CA MET A 72 11.32 32.77 5.76
C MET A 72 10.57 32.98 7.07
N TYR A 73 11.14 33.74 8.01
CA TYR A 73 10.48 34.16 9.25
C TYR A 73 9.17 34.91 8.96
N LEU A 74 9.19 35.90 8.06
CA LEU A 74 7.99 36.63 7.64
C LEU A 74 6.92 35.75 6.96
N SER A 75 7.30 34.57 6.45
CA SER A 75 6.37 33.60 5.88
C SER A 75 5.71 32.70 6.93
N CYS A 76 6.30 32.60 8.13
CA CYS A 76 5.81 31.77 9.22
C CYS A 76 4.91 32.53 10.20
N ILE A 77 5.11 33.84 10.36
CA ILE A 77 4.33 34.67 11.30
C ILE A 77 2.89 34.90 10.84
N LYS A 78 1.98 35.10 11.80
CA LYS A 78 0.67 35.70 11.50
C LYS A 78 0.84 37.17 11.15
N ARG A 79 0.19 37.60 10.08
CA ARG A 79 0.32 38.97 9.54
C ARG A 79 -0.82 39.89 9.93
N VAL A 80 -1.90 39.32 10.47
CA VAL A 80 -3.10 40.04 10.86
C VAL A 80 -3.34 39.90 12.35
N ASP A 81 -3.85 40.97 12.95
CA ASP A 81 -4.30 41.03 14.33
C ASP A 81 -5.58 40.20 14.51
N GLU A 82 -6.01 40.03 15.77
CA GLU A 82 -7.28 39.36 16.13
C GLU A 82 -8.52 40.00 15.46
N GLN A 83 -8.41 41.26 15.03
CA GLN A 83 -9.46 42.01 14.31
C GLN A 83 -9.36 41.89 12.78
N GLY A 84 -8.40 41.13 12.26
CA GLY A 84 -8.19 40.94 10.81
C GLY A 84 -7.48 42.10 10.11
N LYS A 85 -6.87 43.03 10.85
CA LYS A 85 -6.11 44.17 10.32
C LYS A 85 -4.61 43.84 10.28
N LEU A 86 -3.87 44.37 9.30
CA LEU A 86 -2.43 44.16 9.19
C LEU A 86 -1.66 44.71 10.40
N LEU A 87 -0.69 43.95 10.91
CA LEU A 87 0.24 44.37 11.95
C LEU A 87 0.99 45.65 11.53
N SER A 88 1.03 46.64 12.43
CA SER A 88 1.62 47.96 12.17
C SER A 88 3.13 47.91 11.87
N GLU A 89 3.80 46.91 12.42
CA GLU A 89 5.22 46.59 12.27
C GLU A 89 5.55 46.17 10.83
N LEU A 90 4.63 45.47 10.17
CA LEU A 90 4.81 44.99 8.79
C LEU A 90 4.80 46.14 7.77
N VAL A 91 4.26 47.31 8.13
CA VAL A 91 4.32 48.50 7.28
C VAL A 91 5.77 48.94 7.04
N LEU A 92 6.66 48.79 8.04
CA LEU A 92 8.08 49.11 7.90
C LEU A 92 8.79 48.19 6.91
N VAL A 93 8.36 46.94 6.84
CA VAL A 93 8.92 45.90 5.98
C VAL A 93 8.60 46.18 4.50
N ILE A 94 7.46 46.81 4.20
CA ILE A 94 7.03 47.12 2.82
C ILE A 94 8.10 47.91 2.06
N ASN A 95 8.64 48.98 2.66
CA ASN A 95 9.67 49.80 2.02
C ASN A 95 10.95 49.00 1.74
N SER A 96 11.32 48.10 2.65
CA SER A 96 12.48 47.23 2.45
C SER A 96 12.23 46.19 1.36
N LEU A 97 11.05 45.56 1.33
CA LEU A 97 10.68 44.62 0.27
C LEU A 97 10.64 45.30 -1.09
N GLN A 98 10.19 46.56 -1.18
CA GLN A 98 10.27 47.35 -2.40
C GLN A 98 11.73 47.58 -2.84
N ASN A 99 12.62 47.87 -1.90
CA ASN A 99 14.05 48.02 -2.19
C ASN A 99 14.69 46.69 -2.60
N ASP A 100 14.32 45.59 -1.96
CA ASP A 100 14.80 44.24 -2.27
C ASP A 100 14.33 43.77 -3.64
N LEU A 101 13.09 44.09 -4.05
CA LEU A 101 12.59 43.86 -5.41
C LEU A 101 13.35 44.67 -6.48
N ASN A 102 13.94 45.79 -6.11
CA ASN A 102 14.76 46.62 -6.99
C ASN A 102 16.28 46.42 -6.77
N HIS A 103 16.67 45.42 -5.98
CA HIS A 103 18.05 45.21 -5.58
C HIS A 103 18.94 44.77 -6.76
N PRO A 104 20.21 45.22 -6.84
CA PRO A 104 21.11 44.82 -7.92
C PRO A 104 21.36 43.31 -7.95
N ASN A 105 21.41 42.66 -6.78
CA ASN A 105 21.52 41.20 -6.69
C ASN A 105 20.22 40.51 -7.14
N GLU A 106 20.33 39.69 -8.19
CA GLU A 106 19.23 38.92 -8.78
C GLU A 106 18.67 37.86 -7.84
N TYR A 107 19.51 37.31 -6.97
CA TYR A 107 19.12 36.29 -5.99
C TYR A 107 18.14 36.84 -4.96
N ILE A 108 18.46 38.02 -4.38
CA ILE A 108 17.58 38.71 -3.42
C ILE A 108 16.23 38.99 -4.08
N ARG A 109 16.22 39.53 -5.31
CA ARG A 109 14.98 39.77 -6.06
C ARG A 109 14.15 38.51 -6.25
N ALA A 110 14.77 37.40 -6.64
CA ALA A 110 14.09 36.13 -6.84
C ALA A 110 13.51 35.56 -5.54
N LEU A 111 14.23 35.69 -4.42
CA LEU A 111 13.74 35.29 -3.09
C LEU A 111 12.54 36.14 -2.65
N THR A 112 12.61 37.46 -2.81
CA THR A 112 11.51 38.36 -2.48
C THR A 112 10.28 38.07 -3.34
N LEU A 113 10.46 37.76 -4.64
CA LEU A 113 9.36 37.33 -5.51
C LEU A 113 8.74 35.99 -5.10
N LYS A 114 9.55 35.05 -4.59
CA LYS A 114 9.02 33.80 -4.01
C LYS A 114 8.23 34.07 -2.73
N PHE A 115 8.75 34.94 -1.86
CA PHE A 115 8.06 35.34 -0.62
C PHE A 115 6.67 35.91 -0.92
N ILE A 116 6.51 36.69 -2.00
CA ILE A 116 5.21 37.25 -2.42
C ILE A 116 4.15 36.18 -2.70
N LEU A 117 4.54 34.97 -3.12
CA LEU A 117 3.61 33.85 -3.32
C LEU A 117 2.95 33.37 -2.02
N THR A 118 3.53 33.72 -0.87
CA THR A 118 2.97 33.38 0.45
C THR A 118 2.03 34.46 0.98
N ILE A 119 1.95 35.62 0.32
CA ILE A 119 1.18 36.78 0.79
C ILE A 119 -0.27 36.68 0.32
N SER A 120 -1.20 36.91 1.25
CA SER A 120 -2.65 36.91 0.97
C SER A 120 -3.29 38.29 1.23
N GLU A 121 -2.64 39.13 2.05
CA GLU A 121 -3.17 40.38 2.56
C GLU A 121 -3.07 41.53 1.53
N LYS A 122 -4.20 42.17 1.20
CA LYS A 122 -4.27 43.25 0.21
C LYS A 122 -3.37 44.44 0.54
N GLU A 123 -3.35 44.84 1.81
CA GLU A 123 -2.59 46.01 2.29
C GLU A 123 -1.07 45.85 2.10
N LEU A 124 -0.55 44.62 2.19
CA LEU A 124 0.86 44.31 1.99
C LEU A 124 1.22 44.19 0.51
N ILE A 125 0.34 43.59 -0.30
CA ILE A 125 0.57 43.35 -1.74
C ILE A 125 0.45 44.64 -2.56
N GLN A 126 -0.51 45.50 -2.25
CA GLN A 126 -0.83 46.68 -3.05
C GLN A 126 0.40 47.60 -3.26
N PRO A 127 1.19 47.95 -2.24
CA PRO A 127 2.39 48.77 -2.43
C PRO A 127 3.51 48.06 -3.20
N LEU A 128 3.59 46.72 -3.14
CA LEU A 128 4.65 45.93 -3.79
C LEU A 128 4.37 45.70 -5.28
N THR A 129 3.11 45.84 -5.69
CA THR A 129 2.64 45.45 -7.03
C THR A 129 3.43 46.10 -8.16
N HIS A 130 3.73 47.40 -8.07
CA HIS A 130 4.50 48.09 -9.12
C HIS A 130 5.95 47.56 -9.21
N ALA A 131 6.59 47.28 -8.08
CA ALA A 131 7.95 46.74 -8.04
C ALA A 131 8.02 45.27 -8.51
N VAL A 132 6.94 44.50 -8.35
CA VAL A 132 6.84 43.17 -8.95
C VAL A 132 6.78 43.27 -10.47
N ILE A 133 5.93 44.16 -11.00
CA ILE A 133 5.74 44.33 -12.45
C ILE A 133 7.00 44.86 -13.14
N SER A 134 7.80 45.71 -12.49
CA SER A 134 9.05 46.21 -13.07
C SER A 134 10.08 45.10 -13.36
N ASN A 135 9.99 43.95 -12.68
CA ASN A 135 10.91 42.84 -12.81
C ASN A 135 10.65 41.91 -14.02
N ILE A 136 9.58 42.15 -14.80
CA ILE A 136 9.26 41.37 -16.01
C ILE A 136 10.41 41.40 -17.02
N ASN A 137 11.07 42.56 -17.19
CA ASN A 137 12.16 42.77 -18.14
C ASN A 137 13.55 42.62 -17.50
N SER A 138 13.65 41.96 -16.34
CA SER A 138 14.94 41.75 -15.67
C SER A 138 15.86 40.89 -16.54
N LYS A 139 17.18 41.13 -16.49
CA LYS A 139 18.19 40.35 -17.25
C LYS A 139 18.22 38.87 -16.82
N SER A 140 17.97 38.63 -15.53
CA SER A 140 17.98 37.30 -14.93
C SER A 140 16.77 36.44 -15.34
N PRO A 141 16.98 35.24 -15.89
CA PRO A 141 15.89 34.30 -16.16
C PRO A 141 15.18 33.85 -14.87
N LEU A 142 15.91 33.72 -13.78
CA LEU A 142 15.38 33.29 -12.48
C LEU A 142 14.36 34.30 -11.94
N VAL A 143 14.70 35.60 -12.00
CA VAL A 143 13.81 36.68 -11.55
C VAL A 143 12.57 36.76 -12.43
N ARG A 144 12.70 36.70 -13.77
CA ARG A 144 11.55 36.70 -14.69
C ARG A 144 10.61 35.52 -14.42
N LYS A 145 11.16 34.32 -14.22
CA LYS A 145 10.38 33.11 -13.89
C LYS A 145 9.49 33.32 -12.66
N HIS A 146 10.06 33.81 -11.56
CA HIS A 146 9.32 34.04 -10.32
C HIS A 146 8.40 35.26 -10.39
N CYS A 147 8.77 36.27 -11.19
CA CYS A 147 7.93 37.44 -11.45
C CYS A 147 6.60 37.04 -12.09
N PHE A 148 6.59 36.17 -13.11
CA PHE A 148 5.33 35.69 -13.71
C PHE A 148 4.45 34.91 -12.73
N SER A 149 5.06 34.06 -11.88
CA SER A 149 4.33 33.38 -10.81
C SER A 149 3.73 34.38 -9.81
N ALA A 150 4.49 35.41 -9.41
CA ALA A 150 4.03 36.43 -8.48
C ALA A 150 2.90 37.29 -9.07
N ILE A 151 3.01 37.71 -10.33
CA ILE A 151 1.94 38.45 -11.02
C ILE A 151 0.66 37.60 -11.09
N CYS A 152 0.79 36.32 -11.43
CA CYS A 152 -0.33 35.39 -11.45
C CYS A 152 -1.01 35.28 -10.08
N HIS A 153 -0.21 35.15 -9.01
CA HIS A 153 -0.70 35.06 -7.63
C HIS A 153 -1.46 36.33 -7.23
N ILE A 154 -0.87 37.50 -7.46
CA ILE A 154 -1.50 38.80 -7.17
C ILE A 154 -2.81 38.95 -7.93
N TYR A 155 -2.85 38.62 -9.23
CA TYR A 155 -4.05 38.73 -10.04
C TYR A 155 -5.17 37.79 -9.57
N ARG A 156 -4.84 36.57 -9.15
CA ARG A 156 -5.82 35.61 -8.62
C ARG A 156 -6.47 36.09 -7.33
N LEU A 157 -5.71 36.75 -6.46
CA LEU A 157 -6.22 37.30 -5.19
C LEU A 157 -6.96 38.63 -5.41
N TYR A 158 -6.36 39.54 -6.18
CA TYR A 158 -6.84 40.91 -6.38
C TYR A 158 -6.69 41.34 -7.84
N PRO A 159 -7.66 41.04 -8.71
CA PRO A 159 -7.61 41.41 -10.13
C PRO A 159 -7.41 42.91 -10.37
N ASP A 160 -7.97 43.75 -9.49
CA ASP A 160 -7.89 45.22 -9.57
C ASP A 160 -6.47 45.78 -9.46
N LEU A 161 -5.54 45.06 -8.81
CA LEU A 161 -4.17 45.53 -8.60
C LEU A 161 -3.32 45.41 -9.86
N VAL A 162 -3.64 44.45 -10.74
CA VAL A 162 -2.92 44.23 -12.01
C VAL A 162 -3.92 44.11 -13.16
N PRO A 163 -4.66 45.18 -13.51
CA PRO A 163 -5.72 45.11 -14.52
C PRO A 163 -5.18 44.80 -15.93
N ASN A 164 -3.90 45.12 -16.19
CA ASN A 164 -3.22 44.85 -17.45
C ASN A 164 -2.43 43.53 -17.44
N ALA A 165 -2.61 42.65 -16.45
CA ALA A 165 -1.85 41.40 -16.31
C ALA A 165 -1.89 40.54 -17.59
N SER A 166 -3.08 40.38 -18.20
CA SER A 166 -3.25 39.59 -19.43
C SER A 166 -2.35 40.11 -20.56
N LYS A 167 -2.33 41.43 -20.80
CA LYS A 167 -1.52 42.06 -21.87
C LYS A 167 -0.03 41.88 -21.61
N LEU A 168 0.42 42.12 -20.37
CA LEU A 168 1.84 42.02 -19.98
C LEU A 168 2.38 40.59 -20.11
N ILE A 169 1.60 39.60 -19.69
CA ILE A 169 2.00 38.20 -19.81
C ILE A 169 1.96 37.77 -21.29
N CYS A 170 0.98 38.21 -22.07
CA CYS A 170 0.92 37.92 -23.51
C CYS A 170 2.14 38.48 -24.27
N THR A 171 2.60 39.70 -23.98
CA THR A 171 3.80 40.25 -24.61
C THR A 171 5.03 39.44 -24.22
N ALA A 172 5.17 39.11 -22.93
CA ALA A 172 6.29 38.31 -22.44
C ALA A 172 6.35 36.90 -23.06
N VAL A 173 5.21 36.20 -23.20
CA VAL A 173 5.17 34.86 -23.81
C VAL A 173 5.63 34.87 -25.29
N ASN A 174 5.45 35.99 -25.99
CA ASN A 174 5.89 36.15 -27.37
C ASN A 174 7.37 36.54 -27.50
N GLU A 175 7.87 37.40 -26.60
CA GLU A 175 9.23 37.94 -26.63
C GLU A 175 10.28 37.03 -25.96
N GLU A 176 9.87 36.21 -24.98
CA GLU A 176 10.79 35.41 -24.18
C GLU A 176 11.46 34.29 -24.99
N SER A 177 12.80 34.25 -24.93
CA SER A 177 13.63 33.24 -25.61
C SER A 177 13.87 31.99 -24.76
N ILE A 178 13.86 32.13 -23.42
CA ILE A 178 14.21 31.04 -22.51
C ILE A 178 12.99 30.16 -22.24
N THR A 179 13.15 28.87 -22.51
CA THR A 179 12.10 27.84 -22.39
C THR A 179 11.45 27.82 -21.01
N SER A 180 12.23 27.78 -19.93
CA SER A 180 11.71 27.66 -18.56
C SER A 180 10.89 28.88 -18.11
N VAL A 181 11.34 30.08 -18.48
CA VAL A 181 10.64 31.34 -18.20
C VAL A 181 9.34 31.41 -19.00
N LYS A 182 9.40 31.00 -20.28
CA LYS A 182 8.24 30.93 -21.16
C LYS A 182 7.17 29.97 -20.68
N CYS A 183 7.55 28.80 -20.13
CA CYS A 183 6.60 27.88 -19.50
C CYS A 183 5.95 28.51 -18.25
N SER A 184 6.72 29.19 -17.41
CA SER A 184 6.17 29.93 -16.26
C SER A 184 5.20 31.05 -16.69
N ALA A 185 5.54 31.79 -17.74
CA ALA A 185 4.67 32.83 -18.29
C ALA A 185 3.38 32.25 -18.92
N LEU A 186 3.49 31.13 -19.65
CA LEU A 186 2.33 30.44 -20.21
C LEU A 186 1.41 29.91 -19.10
N ARG A 187 1.98 29.33 -18.04
CA ARG A 187 1.22 28.88 -16.86
C ARG A 187 0.51 30.04 -16.17
N ALA A 188 1.19 31.18 -16.01
CA ALA A 188 0.57 32.39 -15.48
C ALA A 188 -0.59 32.87 -16.37
N LEU A 189 -0.42 32.83 -17.70
CA LEU A 189 -1.46 33.23 -18.64
C LEU A 189 -2.72 32.38 -18.53
N MET A 190 -2.58 31.07 -18.29
CA MET A 190 -3.73 30.17 -18.10
C MET A 190 -4.68 30.63 -16.98
N TYR A 191 -4.12 31.12 -15.87
CA TYR A 191 -4.93 31.56 -14.72
C TYR A 191 -5.43 33.00 -14.87
N VAL A 192 -4.68 33.85 -15.59
CA VAL A 192 -5.05 35.27 -15.77
C VAL A 192 -6.08 35.46 -16.88
N ASP A 193 -5.85 34.85 -18.05
CA ASP A 193 -6.72 34.96 -19.21
C ASP A 193 -6.66 33.69 -20.08
N LEU A 194 -7.63 32.81 -19.83
CA LEU A 194 -7.79 31.56 -20.55
C LEU A 194 -7.94 31.76 -22.06
N SER A 195 -8.66 32.80 -22.48
CA SER A 195 -8.98 33.06 -23.89
C SER A 195 -7.73 33.46 -24.69
N ALA A 196 -6.83 34.23 -24.07
CA ALA A 196 -5.55 34.59 -24.66
C ALA A 196 -4.60 33.40 -24.72
N ALA A 197 -4.59 32.56 -23.67
CA ALA A 197 -3.80 31.34 -23.63
C ALA A 197 -4.20 30.36 -24.75
N VAL A 198 -5.51 30.17 -24.96
CA VAL A 198 -6.04 29.35 -26.07
C VAL A 198 -5.65 29.90 -27.43
N ARG A 199 -5.81 31.22 -27.66
CA ARG A 199 -5.39 31.87 -28.92
C ARG A 199 -3.90 31.67 -29.19
N TYR A 200 -3.08 31.69 -28.15
CA TYR A 200 -1.64 31.42 -28.27
C TYR A 200 -1.37 29.99 -28.74
N VAL A 201 -2.02 28.99 -28.13
CA VAL A 201 -1.89 27.57 -28.52
C VAL A 201 -2.33 27.34 -29.96
N ILE A 202 -3.47 27.91 -30.36
CA ILE A 202 -3.97 27.79 -31.74
C ILE A 202 -3.00 28.44 -32.73
N LYS A 203 -2.47 29.62 -32.42
CA LYS A 203 -1.49 30.30 -33.29
C LYS A 203 -0.20 29.50 -33.47
N LYS A 204 0.18 28.69 -32.48
CA LYS A 204 1.42 27.92 -32.47
C LYS A 204 1.25 26.43 -32.79
N SER A 205 0.03 25.98 -33.11
CA SER A 205 -0.31 24.56 -33.33
C SER A 205 0.56 23.86 -34.37
N GLU A 206 0.94 24.55 -35.46
CA GLU A 206 1.71 23.97 -36.57
C GLU A 206 3.19 23.71 -36.24
N GLN A 207 3.75 24.41 -35.24
CA GLN A 207 5.18 24.33 -34.89
C GLN A 207 5.46 23.50 -33.63
N ILE A 208 4.44 22.84 -33.06
CA ILE A 208 4.54 22.23 -31.73
C ILE A 208 5.56 21.10 -31.66
N SER A 209 5.69 20.31 -32.72
CA SER A 209 6.66 19.21 -32.81
C SER A 209 8.12 19.68 -32.76
N THR A 210 8.39 20.95 -33.09
CA THR A 210 9.76 21.51 -33.10
C THR A 210 10.16 22.13 -31.76
N TYR A 211 9.21 22.37 -30.85
CA TYR A 211 9.52 22.91 -29.52
C TYR A 211 10.19 21.88 -28.61
N LYS A 212 10.89 22.38 -27.59
CA LYS A 212 11.47 21.54 -26.54
C LYS A 212 10.37 20.90 -25.69
N GLU A 213 10.70 19.76 -25.09
CA GLU A 213 9.83 18.94 -24.23
C GLU A 213 9.06 19.76 -23.18
N ASP A 214 9.72 20.64 -22.43
CA ASP A 214 9.08 21.44 -21.37
C ASP A 214 7.89 22.29 -21.88
N ILE A 215 8.00 22.84 -23.09
CA ILE A 215 6.92 23.64 -23.69
C ILE A 215 5.80 22.74 -24.20
N GLN A 216 6.14 21.57 -24.77
CA GLN A 216 5.16 20.60 -25.22
C GLN A 216 4.30 20.11 -24.04
N LEU A 217 4.92 19.80 -22.91
CA LEU A 217 4.21 19.38 -21.69
C LEU A 217 3.30 20.48 -21.13
N GLU A 218 3.78 21.73 -21.08
CA GLU A 218 2.94 22.85 -20.60
C GLU A 218 1.73 23.10 -21.53
N LEU A 219 1.93 23.00 -22.84
CA LEU A 219 0.84 23.13 -23.82
C LEU A 219 -0.18 21.99 -23.69
N LEU A 220 0.27 20.76 -23.47
CA LEU A 220 -0.62 19.61 -23.25
C LEU A 220 -1.41 19.75 -21.95
N HIS A 221 -0.77 20.23 -20.88
CA HIS A 221 -1.45 20.54 -19.62
C HIS A 221 -2.52 21.63 -19.81
N LEU A 222 -2.21 22.68 -20.58
CA LEU A 222 -3.17 23.72 -20.95
C LEU A 222 -4.36 23.11 -21.69
N ILE A 223 -4.13 22.33 -22.75
CA ILE A 223 -5.21 21.71 -23.53
C ILE A 223 -6.10 20.86 -22.63
N LYS A 224 -5.51 20.06 -21.74
CA LYS A 224 -6.26 19.22 -20.79
C LYS A 224 -7.15 20.04 -19.88
N SER A 225 -6.63 21.14 -19.31
CA SER A 225 -7.41 22.00 -18.42
C SER A 225 -8.52 22.78 -19.12
N VAL A 226 -8.34 23.11 -20.40
CA VAL A 226 -9.27 23.98 -21.16
C VAL A 226 -10.26 23.19 -22.04
N SER A 227 -9.96 21.93 -22.33
CA SER A 227 -10.75 21.06 -23.22
C SER A 227 -12.27 21.06 -22.94
N ARG A 228 -12.67 21.13 -21.66
CA ARG A 228 -14.09 21.16 -21.25
C ARG A 228 -14.74 22.54 -21.43
N SER A 229 -13.96 23.61 -21.30
CA SER A 229 -14.45 24.99 -21.29
C SER A 229 -14.55 25.61 -22.69
N THR A 230 -13.76 25.14 -23.66
CA THR A 230 -13.80 25.66 -25.04
C THR A 230 -13.91 24.53 -26.08
N PRO A 231 -15.12 24.01 -26.34
CA PRO A 231 -15.32 22.90 -27.28
C PRO A 231 -15.05 23.28 -28.75
N ASP A 232 -15.16 24.55 -29.10
CA ASP A 232 -15.03 25.04 -30.49
C ASP A 232 -13.63 24.81 -31.10
N SER A 233 -12.59 24.71 -30.27
CA SER A 233 -11.19 24.47 -30.69
C SER A 233 -10.74 23.02 -30.54
N SER A 234 -11.68 22.10 -30.24
CA SER A 234 -11.40 20.68 -30.00
C SER A 234 -10.70 19.99 -31.19
N THR A 235 -11.02 20.34 -32.42
CA THR A 235 -10.39 19.79 -33.63
C THR A 235 -8.90 20.16 -33.70
N THR A 236 -8.56 21.42 -33.42
CA THR A 236 -7.17 21.88 -33.33
C THR A 236 -6.45 21.18 -32.19
N TYR A 237 -7.05 21.07 -31.00
CA TYR A 237 -6.44 20.35 -29.88
C TYR A 237 -6.14 18.89 -30.19
N LEU A 238 -7.06 18.20 -30.87
CA LEU A 238 -6.85 16.83 -31.31
C LEU A 238 -5.73 16.71 -32.33
N SER A 239 -5.60 17.65 -33.27
CA SER A 239 -4.48 17.68 -34.23
C SER A 239 -3.14 17.85 -33.53
N ILE A 240 -3.07 18.70 -32.50
CA ILE A 240 -1.87 18.91 -31.69
C ILE A 240 -1.51 17.63 -30.95
N CYS A 241 -2.46 17.05 -30.22
CA CYS A 241 -2.19 15.82 -29.47
C CYS A 241 -1.79 14.68 -30.41
N ALA A 242 -2.46 14.53 -31.56
CA ALA A 242 -2.12 13.53 -32.57
C ALA A 242 -0.69 13.68 -33.12
N SER A 243 -0.23 14.91 -33.33
CA SER A 243 1.16 15.18 -33.75
C SER A 243 2.20 14.78 -32.69
N LEU A 244 1.83 14.85 -31.40
CA LEU A 244 2.70 14.57 -30.27
C LEU A 244 2.64 13.12 -29.78
N ILE A 245 1.67 12.30 -30.21
CA ILE A 245 1.60 10.87 -29.87
C ILE A 245 2.92 10.16 -30.21
N GLN A 246 3.53 10.48 -31.36
CA GLN A 246 4.74 9.82 -31.85
C GLN A 246 6.03 10.53 -31.42
N SER A 247 5.97 11.41 -30.42
CA SER A 247 7.16 12.11 -29.93
C SER A 247 8.20 11.15 -29.35
N PRO A 248 9.51 11.44 -29.47
CA PRO A 248 10.56 10.60 -28.89
C PRO A 248 10.54 10.56 -27.35
N SER A 249 10.02 11.62 -26.70
CA SER A 249 9.84 11.62 -25.24
C SER A 249 8.63 10.78 -24.84
N THR A 250 8.84 9.87 -23.89
CA THR A 250 7.79 9.07 -23.26
C THR A 250 6.83 9.93 -22.43
N ALA A 251 7.31 11.01 -21.81
CA ALA A 251 6.47 11.92 -21.02
C ALA A 251 5.50 12.71 -21.91
N VAL A 252 5.97 13.21 -23.05
CA VAL A 252 5.16 13.97 -24.01
C VAL A 252 4.12 13.07 -24.68
N SER A 253 4.52 11.89 -25.14
CA SER A 253 3.60 10.91 -25.76
C SER A 253 2.53 10.42 -24.76
N LEU A 254 2.91 10.21 -23.50
CA LEU A 254 1.98 9.86 -22.43
C LEU A 254 0.95 10.97 -22.20
N GLU A 255 1.39 12.20 -21.95
CA GLU A 255 0.46 13.30 -21.65
C GLU A 255 -0.40 13.65 -22.87
N ALA A 256 0.13 13.53 -24.09
CA ALA A 256 -0.64 13.69 -25.33
C ALA A 256 -1.76 12.65 -25.44
N SER A 257 -1.45 11.39 -25.16
CA SER A 257 -2.42 10.29 -25.18
C SER A 257 -3.51 10.49 -24.13
N LEU A 258 -3.12 10.90 -22.91
CA LEU A 258 -4.07 11.22 -21.84
C LEU A 258 -4.94 12.43 -22.19
N CYS A 259 -4.37 13.44 -22.83
CA CYS A 259 -5.10 14.63 -23.24
C CYS A 259 -6.18 14.29 -24.30
N MET A 260 -5.88 13.41 -25.26
CA MET A 260 -6.87 12.94 -26.24
C MET A 260 -8.08 12.26 -25.60
N LEU A 261 -7.86 11.47 -24.55
CA LEU A 261 -8.93 10.81 -23.79
C LEU A 261 -9.83 11.80 -23.04
N VAL A 262 -9.31 13.00 -22.71
CA VAL A 262 -10.08 14.06 -22.07
C VAL A 262 -10.81 14.92 -23.10
N VAL A 263 -10.15 15.24 -24.23
CA VAL A 263 -10.67 16.15 -25.26
C VAL A 263 -11.82 15.53 -26.07
N SER A 264 -11.79 14.22 -26.33
CA SER A 264 -12.79 13.58 -27.21
C SER A 264 -13.27 12.24 -26.70
N SER A 265 -14.57 12.02 -26.82
CA SER A 265 -15.23 10.72 -26.62
C SER A 265 -15.40 9.92 -27.92
N SER A 266 -14.82 10.38 -29.03
CA SER A 266 -14.92 9.67 -30.31
C SER A 266 -14.19 8.33 -30.26
N SER A 267 -14.86 7.27 -30.73
CA SER A 267 -14.34 5.90 -30.77
C SER A 267 -12.96 5.80 -31.44
N SER A 268 -12.75 6.52 -32.54
CA SER A 268 -11.48 6.49 -33.28
C SER A 268 -10.33 7.12 -32.50
N VAL A 269 -10.59 8.27 -31.87
CA VAL A 269 -9.60 9.04 -31.10
C VAL A 269 -9.21 8.28 -29.84
N VAL A 270 -10.20 7.74 -29.11
CA VAL A 270 -9.98 6.95 -27.91
C VAL A 270 -9.16 5.70 -28.22
N LYS A 271 -9.48 4.98 -29.32
CA LYS A 271 -8.70 3.82 -29.77
C LYS A 271 -7.25 4.18 -30.12
N ALA A 272 -7.03 5.30 -30.80
CA ALA A 272 -5.68 5.76 -31.13
C ALA A 272 -4.86 6.10 -29.86
N ALA A 273 -5.49 6.79 -28.91
CA ALA A 273 -4.86 7.13 -27.64
C ALA A 273 -4.50 5.89 -26.81
N ILE A 274 -5.40 4.91 -26.71
CA ILE A 274 -5.13 3.66 -25.97
C ILE A 274 -4.03 2.84 -26.64
N ARG A 275 -4.01 2.74 -27.99
CA ARG A 275 -2.93 2.06 -28.71
C ARG A 275 -1.56 2.70 -28.43
N SER A 276 -1.51 4.03 -28.38
CA SER A 276 -0.31 4.76 -27.96
C SER A 276 0.10 4.41 -26.52
N LEU A 277 -0.85 4.39 -25.58
CA LEU A 277 -0.57 3.98 -24.19
C LEU A 277 -0.01 2.54 -24.11
N ILE A 278 -0.57 1.60 -24.88
CA ILE A 278 -0.07 0.22 -24.97
C ILE A 278 1.36 0.20 -25.54
N ASP A 279 1.63 0.98 -26.59
CA ASP A 279 2.97 1.10 -27.16
C ASP A 279 3.98 1.67 -26.15
N ILE A 280 3.57 2.60 -25.28
CA ILE A 280 4.40 3.12 -24.19
C ILE A 280 4.71 2.01 -23.17
N VAL A 281 3.73 1.19 -22.79
CA VAL A 281 3.95 0.04 -21.87
C VAL A 281 4.99 -0.93 -22.43
N VAL A 282 4.94 -1.19 -23.74
CA VAL A 282 5.89 -2.09 -24.41
C VAL A 282 7.29 -1.46 -24.52
N LYS A 283 7.38 -0.18 -24.94
CA LYS A 283 8.65 0.48 -25.25
C LYS A 283 9.39 1.04 -24.03
N SER A 284 8.69 1.43 -22.97
CA SER A 284 9.34 2.09 -21.83
C SER A 284 10.26 1.13 -21.07
N SER A 285 11.34 1.66 -20.51
CA SER A 285 12.25 0.91 -19.62
C SER A 285 11.79 1.00 -18.16
N ASP A 286 11.24 2.15 -17.75
CA ASP A 286 10.82 2.40 -16.38
C ASP A 286 9.50 1.68 -16.03
N ILE A 287 9.56 0.83 -15.00
CA ILE A 287 8.43 0.07 -14.47
C ILE A 287 7.35 1.00 -13.90
N ASN A 288 7.72 2.12 -13.26
CA ASN A 288 6.77 3.05 -12.67
C ASN A 288 5.89 3.70 -13.74
N VAL A 289 6.50 4.05 -14.88
CA VAL A 289 5.76 4.56 -16.05
C VAL A 289 4.79 3.49 -16.57
N LYS A 290 5.21 2.23 -16.67
CA LYS A 290 4.33 1.13 -17.12
C LYS A 290 3.12 0.96 -16.20
N ILE A 291 3.35 0.92 -14.89
CA ILE A 291 2.28 0.73 -13.91
C ILE A 291 1.31 1.93 -13.95
N SER A 292 1.82 3.15 -13.98
CA SER A 292 1.01 4.37 -14.09
C SER A 292 0.14 4.33 -15.35
N VAL A 293 0.71 3.95 -16.50
CA VAL A 293 -0.04 3.81 -17.76
C VAL A 293 -1.12 2.73 -17.65
N LEU A 294 -0.80 1.57 -17.10
CA LEU A 294 -1.77 0.48 -16.92
C LEU A 294 -2.93 0.87 -16.01
N GLN A 295 -2.67 1.62 -14.93
CA GLN A 295 -3.72 2.17 -14.07
C GLN A 295 -4.63 3.15 -14.84
N ARG A 296 -4.06 3.98 -15.73
CA ARG A 296 -4.86 4.87 -16.58
C ARG A 296 -5.70 4.12 -17.60
N ILE A 297 -5.19 3.03 -18.18
CA ILE A 297 -5.98 2.15 -19.06
C ILE A 297 -7.12 1.50 -18.26
N GLU A 298 -6.84 1.00 -17.05
CA GLU A 298 -7.85 0.43 -16.15
C GLU A 298 -8.99 1.43 -15.85
N GLN A 299 -8.67 2.69 -15.56
CA GLN A 299 -9.66 3.76 -15.40
C GLN A 299 -10.53 3.99 -16.64
N GLN A 300 -9.97 3.84 -17.85
CA GLN A 300 -10.75 3.99 -19.10
C GLN A 300 -11.67 2.80 -19.37
N ILE A 301 -11.34 1.59 -18.89
CA ILE A 301 -12.23 0.43 -18.97
C ILE A 301 -13.53 0.68 -18.23
N HIS A 302 -13.45 1.30 -17.05
CA HIS A 302 -14.64 1.66 -16.28
C HIS A 302 -15.51 2.71 -16.97
N LYS A 303 -14.90 3.63 -17.74
CA LYS A 303 -15.63 4.69 -18.46
C LYS A 303 -16.26 4.21 -19.76
N THR A 304 -15.53 3.43 -20.57
CA THR A 304 -15.96 3.03 -21.92
C THR A 304 -15.71 1.54 -22.18
N PRO A 305 -16.44 0.62 -21.51
CA PRO A 305 -16.19 -0.81 -21.61
C PRO A 305 -16.37 -1.36 -23.04
N ARG A 306 -17.39 -0.89 -23.76
CA ARG A 306 -17.68 -1.37 -25.14
C ARG A 306 -16.54 -1.12 -26.13
N LEU A 307 -15.84 0.00 -25.99
CA LEU A 307 -14.71 0.36 -26.88
C LEU A 307 -13.45 -0.43 -26.54
N MET A 308 -13.24 -0.73 -25.25
CA MET A 308 -12.08 -1.49 -24.79
C MET A 308 -12.11 -2.95 -25.26
N ASN A 309 -13.31 -3.52 -25.40
CA ASN A 309 -13.52 -4.86 -25.97
C ASN A 309 -13.00 -4.98 -27.42
N GLU A 310 -12.89 -3.87 -28.17
CA GLU A 310 -12.32 -3.92 -29.51
C GLU A 310 -10.77 -3.88 -29.52
N LEU A 311 -10.14 -3.60 -28.39
CA LEU A 311 -8.68 -3.43 -28.24
C LEU A 311 -8.03 -4.59 -27.47
N GLU A 312 -8.77 -5.66 -27.20
CA GLU A 312 -8.30 -6.79 -26.39
C GLU A 312 -7.00 -7.42 -26.94
N ILE A 313 -6.93 -7.63 -28.26
CA ILE A 313 -5.75 -8.20 -28.93
C ILE A 313 -4.56 -7.23 -28.86
N ASP A 314 -4.81 -5.94 -29.01
CA ASP A 314 -3.77 -4.92 -28.87
C ASP A 314 -3.18 -4.94 -27.43
N MET A 315 -4.02 -5.12 -26.41
CA MET A 315 -3.60 -5.20 -25.00
C MET A 315 -2.72 -6.42 -24.70
N LEU A 316 -2.89 -7.54 -25.42
CA LEU A 316 -2.03 -8.73 -25.28
C LEU A 316 -0.56 -8.43 -25.60
N ARG A 317 -0.26 -7.38 -26.36
CA ARG A 317 1.13 -6.94 -26.60
C ARG A 317 1.84 -6.55 -25.31
N GLY A 318 1.12 -6.20 -24.25
CA GLY A 318 1.68 -5.93 -22.92
C GLY A 318 2.47 -7.10 -22.33
N PHE A 319 2.21 -8.35 -22.74
CA PHE A 319 2.96 -9.54 -22.33
C PHE A 319 4.40 -9.61 -22.91
N GLN A 320 4.77 -8.68 -23.79
CA GLN A 320 6.16 -8.53 -24.25
C GLN A 320 7.07 -7.90 -23.18
N CYS A 321 6.52 -7.39 -22.08
CA CYS A 321 7.31 -6.81 -20.99
C CYS A 321 8.17 -7.86 -20.27
N THR A 322 9.36 -7.45 -19.81
CA THR A 322 10.28 -8.31 -19.06
C THR A 322 9.78 -8.62 -17.64
N SER A 323 9.29 -7.61 -16.93
CA SER A 323 8.82 -7.76 -15.54
C SER A 323 7.57 -8.64 -15.42
N SER A 324 7.64 -9.64 -14.54
CA SER A 324 6.51 -10.51 -14.18
C SER A 324 5.36 -9.71 -13.55
N TYR A 325 5.67 -8.76 -12.67
CA TYR A 325 4.67 -7.87 -12.05
C TYR A 325 3.83 -7.08 -13.07
N VAL A 326 4.49 -6.48 -14.07
CA VAL A 326 3.79 -5.74 -15.14
C VAL A 326 2.90 -6.69 -15.95
N ARG A 327 3.39 -7.90 -16.27
CA ARG A 327 2.61 -8.91 -16.99
C ARG A 327 1.40 -9.40 -16.18
N SER A 328 1.52 -9.58 -14.86
CA SER A 328 0.38 -9.89 -13.98
C SER A 328 -0.69 -8.81 -14.05
N LYS A 329 -0.29 -7.54 -14.00
CA LYS A 329 -1.23 -6.43 -14.08
C LYS A 329 -1.88 -6.32 -15.47
N VAL A 330 -1.13 -6.58 -16.54
CA VAL A 330 -1.69 -6.70 -17.91
C VAL A 330 -2.75 -7.80 -17.97
N ALA A 331 -2.49 -8.97 -17.39
CA ALA A 331 -3.45 -10.07 -17.36
C ALA A 331 -4.76 -9.67 -16.66
N GLN A 332 -4.69 -9.06 -15.47
CA GLN A 332 -5.87 -8.58 -14.75
C GLN A 332 -6.70 -7.57 -15.58
N ILE A 333 -6.03 -6.70 -16.33
CA ILE A 333 -6.69 -5.70 -17.17
C ILE A 333 -7.33 -6.35 -18.41
N VAL A 334 -6.62 -7.26 -19.08
CA VAL A 334 -7.13 -7.96 -20.27
C VAL A 334 -8.40 -8.75 -19.93
N VAL A 335 -8.43 -9.47 -18.80
CA VAL A 335 -9.59 -10.24 -18.33
C VAL A 335 -10.85 -9.39 -18.18
N LYS A 336 -10.72 -8.11 -17.81
CA LYS A 336 -11.85 -7.18 -17.70
C LYS A 336 -12.49 -6.86 -19.05
N CYS A 337 -11.71 -6.86 -20.12
CA CYS A 337 -12.15 -6.50 -21.48
C CYS A 337 -12.63 -7.69 -22.32
N VAL A 338 -12.49 -8.94 -21.87
CA VAL A 338 -12.73 -10.14 -22.69
C VAL A 338 -14.15 -10.22 -23.26
N THR A 339 -14.25 -10.57 -24.55
CA THR A 339 -15.51 -10.91 -25.23
C THR A 339 -15.60 -12.39 -25.63
N SER A 340 -16.82 -12.85 -25.95
CA SER A 340 -17.07 -14.24 -26.36
C SER A 340 -16.33 -14.66 -27.64
N LYS A 341 -15.90 -13.71 -28.48
CA LYS A 341 -15.19 -13.97 -29.74
C LYS A 341 -13.69 -14.19 -29.52
N THR A 342 -13.09 -13.44 -28.61
CA THR A 342 -11.65 -13.34 -28.38
C THR A 342 -11.18 -14.23 -27.23
N ILE A 343 -12.11 -14.72 -26.38
CA ILE A 343 -11.74 -15.47 -25.19
C ILE A 343 -10.79 -16.64 -25.47
N ASN A 344 -10.99 -17.38 -26.55
CA ASN A 344 -10.12 -18.51 -26.89
C ASN A 344 -8.67 -18.05 -27.16
N GLU A 345 -8.48 -16.90 -27.78
CA GLU A 345 -7.17 -16.33 -28.06
C GLU A 345 -6.51 -15.81 -26.76
N VAL A 346 -7.28 -15.15 -25.90
CA VAL A 346 -6.82 -14.67 -24.59
C VAL A 346 -6.40 -15.83 -23.70
N ILE A 347 -7.24 -16.88 -23.58
CA ILE A 347 -6.92 -18.10 -22.84
C ILE A 347 -5.66 -18.76 -23.39
N ASN A 348 -5.54 -18.90 -24.72
CA ASN A 348 -4.36 -19.49 -25.34
C ASN A 348 -3.08 -18.69 -25.06
N THR A 349 -3.19 -17.37 -24.94
CA THR A 349 -2.07 -16.49 -24.60
C THR A 349 -1.70 -16.63 -23.12
N LEU A 350 -2.68 -16.58 -22.22
CA LEU A 350 -2.46 -16.80 -20.78
C LEU A 350 -1.88 -18.20 -20.50
N ARG A 351 -2.32 -19.22 -21.24
CA ARG A 351 -1.75 -20.57 -21.21
C ARG A 351 -0.26 -20.56 -21.51
N LYS A 352 0.15 -19.88 -22.58
CA LYS A 352 1.58 -19.78 -22.98
C LYS A 352 2.39 -19.04 -21.92
N GLU A 353 1.82 -17.99 -21.34
CA GLU A 353 2.48 -17.23 -20.26
C GLU A 353 2.64 -18.05 -18.98
N LEU A 354 1.66 -18.89 -18.63
CA LEU A 354 1.75 -19.79 -17.48
C LEU A 354 2.89 -20.82 -17.65
N GLN A 355 3.23 -21.20 -18.89
CA GLN A 355 4.36 -22.09 -19.20
C GLN A 355 5.70 -21.36 -19.33
N ARG A 356 5.70 -20.04 -19.48
CA ARG A 356 6.89 -19.25 -19.80
C ARG A 356 7.79 -19.01 -18.60
N GLU A 357 7.21 -18.91 -17.40
CA GLU A 357 7.90 -18.46 -16.20
C GLU A 357 7.50 -19.31 -14.99
N GLU A 358 8.49 -19.65 -14.16
CA GLU A 358 8.33 -20.54 -13.00
C GLU A 358 8.04 -19.79 -11.68
N ASP A 359 7.93 -18.46 -11.73
CA ASP A 359 7.60 -17.64 -10.55
C ASP A 359 6.19 -17.98 -10.04
N GLU A 360 6.11 -18.55 -8.84
CA GLU A 360 4.86 -18.99 -8.21
C GLU A 360 3.82 -17.86 -8.11
N GLN A 361 4.24 -16.65 -7.76
CA GLN A 361 3.30 -15.52 -7.61
C GLN A 361 2.73 -15.09 -8.96
N TYR A 362 3.56 -15.10 -10.00
CA TYR A 362 3.13 -14.83 -11.36
C TYR A 362 2.18 -15.91 -11.87
N GLN A 363 2.52 -17.19 -11.68
CA GLN A 363 1.70 -18.32 -12.08
C GLN A 363 0.32 -18.28 -11.42
N LEU A 364 0.25 -17.95 -10.12
CA LEU A 364 -1.01 -17.77 -9.40
C LEU A 364 -1.85 -16.60 -9.98
N ALA A 365 -1.23 -15.45 -10.27
CA ALA A 365 -1.93 -14.31 -10.86
C ALA A 365 -2.51 -14.64 -12.25
N ILE A 366 -1.75 -15.33 -13.09
CA ILE A 366 -2.22 -15.79 -14.41
C ILE A 366 -3.32 -16.84 -14.26
N LEU A 367 -3.19 -17.75 -13.30
CA LEU A 367 -4.22 -18.76 -13.03
C LEU A 367 -5.53 -18.10 -12.58
N GLN A 368 -5.48 -17.12 -11.68
CA GLN A 368 -6.65 -16.34 -11.27
C GLN A 368 -7.31 -15.62 -12.47
N ALA A 369 -6.51 -15.03 -13.36
CA ALA A 369 -6.98 -14.45 -14.61
C ALA A 369 -7.71 -15.48 -15.51
N ILE A 370 -7.18 -16.70 -15.63
CA ILE A 370 -7.84 -17.80 -16.37
C ILE A 370 -9.17 -18.18 -15.71
N LYS A 371 -9.22 -18.26 -14.37
CA LYS A 371 -10.45 -18.58 -13.62
C LYS A 371 -11.54 -17.54 -13.85
N GLU A 372 -11.18 -16.26 -13.78
CA GLU A 372 -12.10 -15.16 -14.05
C GLU A 372 -12.64 -15.17 -15.49
N CYS A 373 -11.78 -15.46 -16.48
CA CYS A 373 -12.21 -15.66 -17.87
C CYS A 373 -13.24 -16.78 -17.98
N ASN A 374 -12.99 -17.94 -17.36
CA ASN A 374 -13.87 -19.10 -17.42
C ASN A 374 -15.21 -18.87 -16.68
N ASN A 375 -15.20 -18.09 -15.60
CA ASN A 375 -16.42 -17.67 -14.91
C ASN A 375 -17.29 -16.75 -15.78
N LYS A 376 -16.67 -15.91 -16.62
CA LYS A 376 -17.41 -15.03 -17.55
C LYS A 376 -17.92 -15.78 -18.78
N PHE A 377 -17.10 -16.64 -19.38
CA PHE A 377 -17.49 -17.49 -20.50
C PHE A 377 -16.92 -18.88 -20.31
N THR A 378 -17.79 -19.86 -20.11
CA THR A 378 -17.42 -21.24 -19.80
C THR A 378 -16.67 -21.88 -20.97
N CYS A 379 -15.43 -22.29 -20.75
CA CYS A 379 -14.57 -22.95 -21.71
C CYS A 379 -14.02 -24.26 -21.11
N GLU A 380 -14.66 -25.38 -21.45
CA GLU A 380 -14.34 -26.72 -20.92
C GLU A 380 -12.95 -27.21 -21.37
N SER A 381 -12.39 -26.68 -22.47
CA SER A 381 -11.10 -27.11 -23.04
C SER A 381 -9.86 -26.67 -22.24
N ILE A 382 -10.02 -25.84 -21.21
CA ILE A 382 -8.91 -25.36 -20.37
C ILE A 382 -8.41 -26.46 -19.42
N ILE A 383 -9.30 -27.36 -19.00
CA ILE A 383 -9.04 -28.29 -17.89
C ILE A 383 -7.86 -29.24 -18.15
N PRO A 384 -7.75 -29.92 -19.31
CA PRO A 384 -6.63 -30.83 -19.56
C PRO A 384 -5.27 -30.12 -19.50
N VAL A 385 -5.24 -28.86 -19.95
CA VAL A 385 -4.02 -28.04 -19.94
C VAL A 385 -3.59 -27.70 -18.53
N LEU A 386 -4.51 -27.29 -17.67
CA LEU A 386 -4.19 -26.97 -16.28
C LEU A 386 -3.71 -28.23 -15.54
N LEU A 387 -4.30 -29.38 -15.86
CA LEU A 387 -3.90 -30.67 -15.29
C LEU A 387 -2.51 -31.12 -15.79
N ASP A 388 -2.16 -30.89 -17.06
CA ASP A 388 -0.79 -31.06 -17.56
C ASP A 388 0.20 -30.13 -16.82
N ILE A 389 -0.19 -28.87 -16.60
CA ILE A 389 0.65 -27.90 -15.88
C ILE A 389 0.89 -28.38 -14.46
N MET A 390 -0.13 -28.89 -13.78
CA MET A 390 -0.02 -29.49 -12.45
C MET A 390 1.00 -30.65 -12.40
N GLN A 391 1.17 -31.42 -13.49
CA GLN A 391 2.21 -32.45 -13.55
C GLN A 391 3.62 -31.85 -13.65
N THR A 392 3.77 -30.70 -14.31
CA THR A 392 5.07 -30.04 -14.54
C THR A 392 5.48 -29.09 -13.42
N THR A 393 4.54 -28.53 -12.67
CA THR A 393 4.83 -27.52 -11.65
C THR A 393 5.27 -28.14 -10.33
N ASN A 394 6.36 -27.62 -9.76
CA ASN A 394 6.82 -28.02 -8.43
C ASN A 394 6.07 -27.31 -7.27
N SER A 395 5.30 -26.24 -7.56
CA SER A 395 4.54 -25.50 -6.53
C SER A 395 3.26 -26.24 -6.12
N ILE A 396 3.12 -26.41 -4.80
CA ILE A 396 1.93 -26.99 -4.16
C ILE A 396 0.75 -26.01 -4.26
N SER A 397 0.99 -24.69 -4.15
CA SER A 397 -0.05 -23.67 -4.15
C SER A 397 -0.77 -23.58 -5.50
N VAL A 398 0.01 -23.56 -6.60
CA VAL A 398 -0.52 -23.55 -7.98
C VAL A 398 -1.36 -24.80 -8.23
N SER A 399 -0.83 -25.97 -7.86
CA SER A 399 -1.52 -27.25 -7.98
C SER A 399 -2.83 -27.30 -7.20
N LYS A 400 -2.84 -26.80 -5.96
CA LYS A 400 -4.05 -26.71 -5.12
C LYS A 400 -5.08 -25.78 -5.74
N GLU A 401 -4.66 -24.62 -6.25
CA GLU A 401 -5.54 -23.68 -6.91
C GLU A 401 -6.16 -24.24 -8.20
N ILE A 402 -5.41 -25.05 -8.96
CA ILE A 402 -5.92 -25.76 -10.14
C ILE A 402 -6.99 -26.77 -9.73
N LEU A 403 -6.75 -27.58 -8.69
CA LEU A 403 -7.72 -28.56 -8.20
C LEU A 403 -9.00 -27.90 -7.69
N LEU A 404 -8.90 -26.78 -6.98
CA LEU A 404 -10.05 -25.99 -6.55
C LEU A 404 -10.86 -25.47 -7.75
N PHE A 405 -10.19 -25.07 -8.82
CA PHE A 405 -10.88 -24.65 -10.05
C PHE A 405 -11.59 -25.80 -10.75
N VAL A 406 -10.94 -26.97 -10.88
CA VAL A 406 -11.56 -28.18 -11.43
C VAL A 406 -12.78 -28.57 -10.59
N ARG A 407 -12.66 -28.52 -9.26
CA ARG A 407 -13.77 -28.77 -8.32
C ARG A 407 -14.93 -27.80 -8.54
N ASN A 408 -14.66 -26.50 -8.69
CA ASN A 408 -15.71 -25.50 -8.93
C ASN A 408 -16.43 -25.71 -10.27
N ILE A 409 -15.71 -26.11 -11.33
CA ILE A 409 -16.33 -26.42 -12.62
C ILE A 409 -17.25 -27.64 -12.48
N LEU A 410 -16.77 -28.70 -11.83
CA LEU A 410 -17.54 -29.94 -11.62
C LEU A 410 -18.80 -29.71 -10.75
N LEU A 411 -18.73 -28.80 -9.77
CA LEU A 411 -19.90 -28.40 -8.97
C LEU A 411 -20.93 -27.60 -9.78
N ASN A 412 -20.47 -26.69 -10.65
CA ASN A 412 -21.35 -25.85 -11.46
C ASN A 412 -21.98 -26.60 -12.65
N SER A 413 -21.34 -27.66 -13.15
CA SER A 413 -21.91 -28.58 -14.14
C SER A 413 -22.96 -29.48 -13.48
N ASN A 414 -24.14 -28.93 -13.20
CA ASN A 414 -25.27 -29.67 -12.65
C ASN A 414 -25.55 -30.95 -13.47
N ASN A 415 -25.30 -32.11 -12.87
CA ASN A 415 -25.92 -33.42 -13.15
C ASN A 415 -26.15 -33.79 -14.64
N THR A 416 -25.17 -33.60 -15.52
CA THR A 416 -25.20 -34.22 -16.85
C THR A 416 -24.20 -35.38 -16.90
N ASN A 417 -24.74 -36.59 -16.69
CA ASN A 417 -24.02 -37.85 -16.43
C ASN A 417 -22.91 -38.25 -17.43
N ASN A 418 -22.72 -37.55 -18.55
CA ASN A 418 -21.76 -37.91 -19.59
C ASN A 418 -20.62 -36.90 -19.80
N LYS A 419 -20.69 -35.68 -19.25
CA LYS A 419 -19.66 -34.64 -19.48
C LYS A 419 -18.47 -34.72 -18.50
N ASN A 420 -18.68 -35.30 -17.33
CA ASN A 420 -17.66 -35.37 -16.28
C ASN A 420 -16.53 -36.36 -16.61
N SER A 421 -16.77 -37.33 -17.49
CA SER A 421 -15.78 -38.33 -17.89
C SER A 421 -14.53 -37.72 -18.50
N PHE A 422 -14.67 -36.64 -19.30
CA PHE A 422 -13.54 -35.92 -19.92
C PHE A 422 -12.61 -35.27 -18.88
N ILE A 423 -13.15 -34.86 -17.73
CA ILE A 423 -12.40 -34.23 -16.64
C ILE A 423 -11.78 -35.29 -15.71
N LEU A 424 -12.50 -36.39 -15.50
CA LEU A 424 -12.08 -37.47 -14.59
C LEU A 424 -10.95 -38.32 -15.18
N GLN A 425 -10.91 -38.54 -16.49
CA GLN A 425 -9.86 -39.35 -17.13
C GLN A 425 -8.44 -38.82 -16.85
N PRO A 426 -8.12 -37.54 -17.11
CA PRO A 426 -6.80 -36.99 -16.75
C PRO A 426 -6.47 -37.07 -15.25
N LEU A 427 -7.49 -36.96 -14.37
CA LEU A 427 -7.28 -37.11 -12.92
C LEU A 427 -6.91 -38.55 -12.54
N TYR A 428 -7.41 -39.57 -13.25
CA TYR A 428 -7.00 -40.96 -13.03
C TYR A 428 -5.55 -41.22 -13.42
N ASP A 429 -5.04 -40.54 -14.46
CA ASP A 429 -3.66 -40.69 -14.92
C ASP A 429 -2.67 -39.99 -13.96
N ILE A 430 -3.06 -38.84 -13.43
CA ILE A 430 -2.22 -38.00 -12.57
C ILE A 430 -2.07 -38.55 -11.14
N ILE A 431 -3.02 -39.34 -10.66
CA ILE A 431 -3.06 -39.73 -9.25
C ILE A 431 -1.80 -40.50 -8.79
N HIS A 432 -1.13 -41.19 -9.73
CA HIS A 432 0.12 -41.91 -9.48
C HIS A 432 1.37 -41.03 -9.54
N SER A 433 1.33 -39.87 -10.22
CA SER A 433 2.48 -38.97 -10.34
C SER A 433 2.63 -38.02 -9.14
N ILE A 434 1.53 -37.74 -8.42
CA ILE A 434 1.52 -36.81 -7.30
C ILE A 434 2.03 -37.48 -6.03
N LYS A 435 3.12 -36.94 -5.48
CA LYS A 435 3.70 -37.41 -4.20
C LYS A 435 3.19 -36.64 -2.98
N THR A 436 2.57 -35.47 -3.19
CA THR A 436 2.14 -34.58 -2.09
C THR A 436 0.80 -35.02 -1.51
N PRO A 437 0.71 -35.35 -0.20
CA PRO A 437 -0.49 -35.92 0.39
C PRO A 437 -1.70 -34.99 0.36
N GLN A 438 -1.50 -33.66 0.49
CA GLN A 438 -2.60 -32.68 0.48
C GLN A 438 -3.33 -32.59 -0.86
N LEU A 439 -2.60 -32.67 -1.97
CA LEU A 439 -3.19 -32.68 -3.33
C LEU A 439 -3.93 -33.99 -3.58
N LEU A 440 -3.39 -35.09 -3.06
CA LEU A 440 -3.96 -36.43 -3.15
C LEU A 440 -5.33 -36.50 -2.43
N VAL A 441 -5.49 -35.83 -1.27
CA VAL A 441 -6.80 -35.69 -0.59
C VAL A 441 -7.88 -35.14 -1.52
N GLU A 442 -7.59 -33.99 -2.15
CA GLU A 442 -8.57 -33.29 -2.98
C GLU A 442 -8.92 -34.10 -4.23
N ILE A 443 -7.95 -34.77 -4.85
CA ILE A 443 -8.19 -35.64 -6.00
C ILE A 443 -9.07 -36.83 -5.61
N ILE A 444 -8.76 -37.53 -4.51
CA ILE A 444 -9.57 -38.64 -3.99
C ILE A 444 -11.01 -38.18 -3.74
N TRP A 445 -11.16 -37.00 -3.14
CA TRP A 445 -12.47 -36.43 -2.85
C TRP A 445 -13.27 -36.16 -4.14
N ILE A 446 -12.64 -35.53 -5.15
CA ILE A 446 -13.26 -35.24 -6.45
C ILE A 446 -13.71 -36.54 -7.13
N LEU A 447 -12.84 -37.54 -7.22
CA LEU A 447 -13.16 -38.83 -7.87
C LEU A 447 -14.34 -39.53 -7.18
N SER A 448 -14.37 -39.56 -5.84
CA SER A 448 -15.47 -40.22 -5.10
C SER A 448 -16.82 -39.52 -5.24
N ARG A 449 -16.83 -38.18 -5.29
CA ARG A 449 -18.07 -37.39 -5.37
C ARG A 449 -18.66 -37.41 -6.77
N PHE A 450 -17.83 -37.23 -7.80
CA PHE A 450 -18.24 -37.01 -9.19
C PHE A 450 -18.23 -38.27 -10.08
N SER A 451 -17.91 -39.44 -9.53
CA SER A 451 -18.17 -40.73 -10.21
C SER A 451 -19.66 -41.06 -10.16
N TYR A 452 -20.29 -41.16 -11.34
CA TYR A 452 -21.72 -41.46 -11.48
C TYR A 452 -22.01 -42.71 -12.32
N THR A 453 -21.13 -43.05 -13.27
CA THR A 453 -21.33 -44.23 -14.11
C THR A 453 -20.75 -45.51 -13.48
N LYS A 454 -21.25 -46.68 -13.91
CA LYS A 454 -20.75 -47.97 -13.42
C LYS A 454 -19.25 -48.16 -13.66
N GLU A 455 -18.75 -47.68 -14.80
CA GLU A 455 -17.34 -47.76 -15.16
C GLU A 455 -16.50 -46.81 -14.32
N GLU A 456 -16.93 -45.55 -14.14
CA GLU A 456 -16.22 -44.55 -13.31
C GLU A 456 -16.10 -44.95 -11.83
N VAL A 457 -17.17 -45.51 -11.26
CA VAL A 457 -17.15 -45.99 -9.87
C VAL A 457 -16.15 -47.14 -9.72
N LEU A 458 -16.09 -48.05 -10.70
CA LEU A 458 -15.15 -49.17 -10.68
C LEU A 458 -13.71 -48.71 -10.88
N THR A 459 -13.45 -47.80 -11.83
CA THR A 459 -12.09 -47.26 -12.06
C THR A 459 -11.60 -46.44 -10.88
N SER A 460 -12.44 -45.54 -10.33
CA SER A 460 -12.13 -44.78 -9.11
C SER A 460 -11.80 -45.70 -7.94
N PHE A 461 -12.59 -46.76 -7.74
CA PHE A 461 -12.36 -47.72 -6.66
C PHE A 461 -11.04 -48.47 -6.85
N ASN A 462 -10.74 -48.94 -8.06
CA ASN A 462 -9.49 -49.64 -8.37
C ASN A 462 -8.28 -48.73 -8.17
N LYS A 463 -8.35 -47.46 -8.59
CA LYS A 463 -7.26 -46.49 -8.39
C LYS A 463 -7.01 -46.17 -6.92
N LEU A 464 -8.07 -46.03 -6.12
CA LEU A 464 -7.95 -45.89 -4.67
C LEU A 464 -7.36 -47.13 -4.01
N TYR A 465 -7.80 -48.31 -4.44
CA TYR A 465 -7.26 -49.58 -3.97
C TYR A 465 -5.76 -49.70 -4.30
N GLU A 466 -5.35 -49.37 -5.52
CA GLU A 466 -3.93 -49.31 -5.93
C GLU A 466 -3.12 -48.36 -5.04
N LEU A 467 -3.59 -47.15 -4.74
CA LEU A 467 -2.89 -46.21 -3.85
C LEU A 467 -2.55 -46.78 -2.45
N MET A 468 -3.37 -47.70 -1.93
CA MET A 468 -3.13 -48.38 -0.64
C MET A 468 -2.22 -49.61 -0.73
N PHE A 469 -2.09 -50.20 -1.92
CA PHE A 469 -1.43 -51.48 -2.15
C PHE A 469 -0.30 -51.44 -3.19
N ASN A 470 0.06 -50.25 -3.71
CA ASN A 470 1.12 -50.07 -4.70
C ASN A 470 2.43 -50.77 -4.31
N GLU A 471 3.06 -51.39 -5.31
CA GLU A 471 4.12 -52.41 -5.18
C GLU A 471 5.47 -51.87 -4.66
N GLU A 472 5.62 -50.56 -4.39
CA GLU A 472 6.87 -49.96 -3.88
C GLU A 472 6.93 -49.85 -2.34
N GLY A 473 5.99 -50.43 -1.59
CA GLY A 473 6.17 -50.68 -0.15
C GLY A 473 6.10 -49.48 0.78
N LYS A 474 5.88 -48.25 0.29
CA LYS A 474 5.51 -47.08 1.09
C LYS A 474 4.21 -46.48 0.56
N SER A 475 3.08 -46.80 1.19
CA SER A 475 1.83 -46.09 0.89
C SER A 475 1.95 -44.69 1.50
N ILE A 476 1.84 -43.65 0.68
CA ILE A 476 1.89 -42.22 1.07
C ILE A 476 0.83 -41.92 2.17
N LEU A 477 -0.23 -42.74 2.23
CA LEU A 477 -1.29 -42.70 3.25
C LEU A 477 -0.86 -43.18 4.64
N LEU A 478 0.29 -43.85 4.75
CA LEU A 478 0.80 -44.52 5.96
C LEU A 478 2.02 -43.83 6.59
N GLU A 479 2.51 -42.71 6.03
CA GLU A 479 3.60 -41.93 6.63
C GLU A 479 3.08 -41.12 7.84
N GLU A 480 3.85 -41.15 8.94
CA GLU A 480 3.31 -41.09 10.32
C GLU A 480 2.80 -39.70 10.77
N ASP A 481 3.19 -38.58 10.13
CA ASP A 481 3.02 -37.25 10.75
C ASP A 481 1.97 -36.31 10.12
N LYS A 482 1.25 -36.69 9.05
CA LYS A 482 0.19 -35.85 8.42
C LYS A 482 -1.09 -36.62 8.05
N SER A 483 -1.26 -37.82 8.58
CA SER A 483 -2.14 -38.86 8.02
C SER A 483 -3.61 -38.81 8.46
N ASN A 484 -4.01 -38.09 9.52
CA ASN A 484 -5.38 -38.20 10.07
C ASN A 484 -6.48 -37.62 9.15
N ILE A 485 -6.23 -36.48 8.50
CA ILE A 485 -7.21 -35.86 7.58
C ILE A 485 -7.27 -36.65 6.28
N LEU A 486 -6.10 -37.05 5.75
CA LEU A 486 -5.99 -37.84 4.53
C LEU A 486 -6.62 -39.23 4.69
N SER A 487 -6.36 -39.92 5.79
CA SER A 487 -7.00 -41.20 6.10
C SER A 487 -8.50 -41.05 6.33
N GLY A 488 -8.96 -39.99 7.02
CA GLY A 488 -10.38 -39.72 7.22
C GLY A 488 -11.16 -39.47 5.93
N THR A 489 -10.60 -38.65 5.03
CA THR A 489 -11.18 -38.37 3.70
C THR A 489 -11.13 -39.60 2.79
N TYR A 490 -10.06 -40.37 2.84
CA TYR A 490 -9.94 -41.66 2.15
C TYR A 490 -11.00 -42.66 2.61
N ILE A 491 -11.21 -42.81 3.93
CA ILE A 491 -12.26 -43.66 4.51
C ILE A 491 -13.64 -43.23 4.02
N SER A 492 -13.95 -41.93 4.10
CA SER A 492 -15.24 -41.40 3.62
C SER A 492 -15.44 -41.66 2.12
N SER A 493 -14.38 -41.50 1.32
CA SER A 493 -14.40 -41.69 -0.14
C SER A 493 -14.62 -43.14 -0.55
N ILE A 494 -13.93 -44.10 0.11
CA ILE A 494 -14.18 -45.54 -0.08
C ILE A 494 -15.62 -45.89 0.28
N VAL A 495 -16.08 -45.46 1.46
CA VAL A 495 -17.44 -45.79 1.92
C VAL A 495 -18.47 -45.27 0.93
N LYS A 496 -18.33 -44.03 0.44
CA LYS A 496 -19.21 -43.46 -0.60
C LYS A 496 -19.20 -44.26 -1.90
N LEU A 497 -18.04 -44.68 -2.39
CA LEU A 497 -17.95 -45.48 -3.63
C LEU A 497 -18.57 -46.87 -3.46
N VAL A 498 -18.38 -47.52 -2.32
CA VAL A 498 -19.00 -48.82 -2.01
C VAL A 498 -20.52 -48.70 -1.92
N LEU A 499 -21.03 -47.68 -1.22
CA LEU A 499 -22.47 -47.42 -1.12
C LEU A 499 -23.09 -47.12 -2.49
N LYS A 500 -22.44 -46.28 -3.32
CA LYS A 500 -22.85 -46.07 -4.72
C LYS A 500 -22.84 -47.37 -5.51
N GLY A 501 -21.78 -48.16 -5.41
CA GLY A 501 -21.64 -49.46 -6.10
C GLY A 501 -22.72 -50.48 -5.73
N ASN A 502 -23.15 -50.52 -4.46
CA ASN A 502 -24.21 -51.41 -3.98
C ASN A 502 -25.57 -51.14 -4.63
N THR A 503 -25.81 -49.91 -5.12
CA THR A 503 -27.02 -49.59 -5.88
C THR A 503 -26.92 -49.96 -7.37
N MET A 504 -25.71 -50.17 -7.91
CA MET A 504 -25.46 -50.22 -9.35
C MET A 504 -24.94 -51.58 -9.89
N PHE A 505 -24.27 -52.38 -9.06
CA PHE A 505 -23.63 -53.65 -9.47
C PHE A 505 -24.45 -54.89 -9.11
N GLU A 506 -24.14 -56.03 -9.75
CA GLU A 506 -24.67 -57.34 -9.39
C GLU A 506 -24.09 -57.86 -8.07
N PRO A 507 -24.81 -58.71 -7.31
CA PRO A 507 -24.42 -59.13 -5.96
C PRO A 507 -23.02 -59.76 -5.89
N THR A 508 -22.60 -60.52 -6.91
CA THR A 508 -21.25 -61.11 -6.99
C THR A 508 -20.15 -60.04 -6.99
N LYS A 509 -20.30 -58.98 -7.80
CA LYS A 509 -19.34 -57.86 -7.85
C LYS A 509 -19.45 -56.94 -6.63
N GLN A 510 -20.64 -56.78 -6.05
CA GLN A 510 -20.82 -56.05 -4.79
C GLN A 510 -20.01 -56.69 -3.66
N HIS A 511 -20.07 -58.01 -3.53
CA HIS A 511 -19.29 -58.74 -2.52
C HIS A 511 -17.79 -58.59 -2.72
N GLU A 512 -17.31 -58.59 -3.97
CA GLU A 512 -15.89 -58.39 -4.29
C GLU A 512 -15.40 -56.97 -3.91
N ILE A 513 -16.14 -55.92 -4.31
CA ILE A 513 -15.81 -54.52 -4.00
C ILE A 513 -15.85 -54.29 -2.48
N THR A 514 -16.86 -54.85 -1.82
CA THR A 514 -17.01 -54.79 -0.36
C THR A 514 -15.85 -55.48 0.37
N ALA A 515 -15.42 -56.65 -0.11
CA ALA A 515 -14.29 -57.37 0.48
C ALA A 515 -12.97 -56.58 0.32
N LYS A 516 -12.71 -56.02 -0.86
CA LYS A 516 -11.53 -55.17 -1.11
C LYS A 516 -11.55 -53.88 -0.27
N ALA A 517 -12.72 -53.25 -0.11
CA ALA A 517 -12.88 -52.06 0.72
C ALA A 517 -12.60 -52.35 2.21
N LEU A 518 -13.14 -53.46 2.72
CA LEU A 518 -12.86 -53.93 4.08
C LEU A 518 -11.38 -54.26 4.27
N GLN A 519 -10.71 -54.82 3.27
CA GLN A 519 -9.28 -55.07 3.28
C GLN A 519 -8.47 -53.75 3.41
N CYS A 520 -8.84 -52.70 2.67
CA CYS A 520 -8.24 -51.37 2.82
C CYS A 520 -8.43 -50.81 4.25
N LEU A 521 -9.66 -50.86 4.78
CA LEU A 521 -10.00 -50.32 6.10
C LEU A 521 -9.31 -51.10 7.23
N LEU A 522 -9.21 -52.43 7.12
CA LEU A 522 -8.49 -53.27 8.08
C LEU A 522 -6.98 -53.02 8.03
N LYS A 523 -6.41 -52.75 6.86
CA LYS A 523 -5.00 -52.37 6.73
C LYS A 523 -4.73 -51.03 7.41
N LEU A 524 -5.60 -50.03 7.21
CA LEU A 524 -5.55 -48.74 7.93
C LEU A 524 -5.70 -48.92 9.44
N LEU A 525 -6.60 -49.81 9.90
CA LEU A 525 -6.79 -50.10 11.31
C LEU A 525 -5.54 -50.72 11.97
N LYS A 526 -4.79 -51.54 11.23
CA LYS A 526 -3.56 -52.18 11.73
C LYS A 526 -2.39 -51.20 11.86
N THR A 527 -2.36 -50.14 11.05
CA THR A 527 -1.26 -49.18 11.01
C THR A 527 -1.52 -47.95 11.88
N GLN A 528 -2.78 -47.59 12.13
CA GLN A 528 -3.18 -46.38 12.84
C GLN A 528 -3.25 -46.59 14.36
N LYS A 529 -2.71 -45.63 15.15
CA LYS A 529 -2.70 -45.67 16.63
C LYS A 529 -3.67 -44.67 17.29
N GLY A 530 -4.28 -43.74 16.54
CA GLY A 530 -5.15 -42.67 17.08
C GLY A 530 -6.63 -43.05 17.29
N SER A 531 -7.21 -42.67 18.43
CA SER A 531 -8.57 -43.08 18.86
C SER A 531 -9.70 -42.61 17.93
N ASP A 532 -9.64 -41.37 17.45
CA ASP A 532 -10.72 -40.76 16.66
C ASP A 532 -10.81 -41.36 15.26
N LEU A 533 -9.68 -41.63 14.63
CA LEU A 533 -9.65 -42.28 13.34
C LEU A 533 -10.03 -43.75 13.46
N ILE A 534 -9.59 -44.45 14.52
CA ILE A 534 -10.07 -45.81 14.81
C ILE A 534 -11.60 -45.81 14.96
N GLY A 535 -12.17 -44.78 15.59
CA GLY A 535 -13.62 -44.52 15.64
C GLY A 535 -14.25 -44.40 14.25
N LYS A 536 -13.70 -43.54 13.38
CA LYS A 536 -14.17 -43.35 11.99
C LYS A 536 -14.00 -44.61 11.11
N ILE A 537 -12.92 -45.37 11.29
CA ILE A 537 -12.70 -46.65 10.60
C ILE A 537 -13.76 -47.66 11.04
N ARG A 538 -14.03 -47.76 12.35
CA ARG A 538 -15.09 -48.63 12.88
C ARG A 538 -16.47 -48.20 12.38
N GLN A 539 -16.75 -46.90 12.32
CA GLN A 539 -17.98 -46.37 11.73
C GLN A 539 -18.10 -46.72 10.24
N GLY A 540 -17.02 -46.55 9.46
CA GLY A 540 -16.98 -46.94 8.05
C GLY A 540 -17.21 -48.44 7.83
N ILE A 541 -16.56 -49.30 8.64
CA ILE A 541 -16.80 -50.75 8.62
C ILE A 541 -18.26 -51.07 8.97
N THR A 542 -18.83 -50.37 9.96
CA THR A 542 -20.24 -50.55 10.35
C THR A 542 -21.19 -50.14 9.22
N CYS A 543 -20.93 -49.02 8.53
CA CYS A 543 -21.73 -48.56 7.40
C CYS A 543 -21.71 -49.53 6.22
N ILE A 544 -20.58 -50.20 5.98
CA ILE A 544 -20.43 -51.18 4.89
C ILE A 544 -21.06 -52.54 5.25
N THR A 545 -21.06 -52.91 6.53
CA THR A 545 -21.49 -54.26 6.99
C THR A 545 -22.95 -54.32 7.45
N THR A 546 -23.55 -53.20 7.84
CA THR A 546 -24.95 -53.16 8.31
C THR A 546 -25.94 -52.82 7.19
N LYS A 547 -27.10 -53.50 7.16
CA LYS A 547 -28.23 -53.22 6.23
C LYS A 547 -29.15 -52.11 6.73
N ASN A 548 -28.66 -51.19 7.57
CA ASN A 548 -29.51 -50.24 8.28
C ASN A 548 -29.73 -48.97 7.44
N GLU A 549 -30.89 -48.85 6.80
CA GLU A 549 -31.22 -47.77 5.84
C GLU A 549 -30.99 -46.35 6.41
N LYS A 550 -31.24 -46.13 7.70
CA LYS A 550 -31.04 -44.82 8.37
C LYS A 550 -29.57 -44.41 8.50
N LEU A 551 -28.66 -45.37 8.68
CA LEU A 551 -27.21 -45.13 8.72
C LEU A 551 -26.66 -44.91 7.31
N ILE A 552 -27.24 -45.58 6.32
CA ILE A 552 -26.91 -45.41 4.90
C ILE A 552 -27.34 -44.02 4.42
N GLU A 553 -28.55 -43.57 4.77
CA GLU A 553 -29.01 -42.20 4.51
C GLU A 553 -28.15 -41.16 5.22
N ALA A 554 -27.74 -41.39 6.48
CA ALA A 554 -26.85 -40.46 7.20
C ALA A 554 -25.42 -40.42 6.64
N ALA A 555 -24.90 -41.51 6.08
CA ALA A 555 -23.59 -41.56 5.41
C ALA A 555 -23.62 -40.95 3.99
N LEU A 556 -24.80 -40.93 3.35
CA LEU A 556 -25.07 -40.28 2.07
C LEU A 556 -25.52 -38.81 2.23
N ALA A 557 -26.09 -38.45 3.38
CA ALA A 557 -26.51 -37.10 3.72
C ALA A 557 -25.28 -36.22 3.98
N GLU A 558 -25.28 -35.05 3.36
CA GLU A 558 -24.23 -34.07 3.57
C GLU A 558 -24.40 -33.44 4.96
N PRO A 559 -23.31 -33.11 5.68
CA PRO A 559 -23.41 -31.92 6.51
C PRO A 559 -23.74 -30.80 5.54
N GLU A 560 -24.88 -30.12 5.72
CA GLU A 560 -25.03 -28.79 5.14
C GLU A 560 -23.79 -28.02 5.60
N ILE A 561 -22.89 -27.77 4.67
CA ILE A 561 -22.00 -26.64 4.80
C ILE A 561 -23.01 -25.49 4.85
N LYS A 562 -23.36 -25.04 6.06
CA LYS A 562 -23.72 -23.63 6.28
C LYS A 562 -22.76 -22.94 5.36
N LYS A 563 -23.25 -22.23 4.33
CA LYS A 563 -22.40 -21.36 3.52
C LYS A 563 -21.47 -20.76 4.53
N ASP A 564 -20.20 -21.19 4.53
CA ASP A 564 -19.19 -20.38 5.14
C ASP A 564 -19.45 -19.10 4.41
N VAL A 565 -19.89 -18.14 5.21
CA VAL A 565 -20.01 -16.78 4.80
C VAL A 565 -18.60 -16.52 4.30
N ILE A 566 -18.41 -16.67 2.99
CA ILE A 566 -17.57 -15.78 2.25
C ILE A 566 -18.10 -14.44 2.74
N VAL A 567 -17.39 -13.83 3.68
CA VAL A 567 -17.63 -12.47 4.12
C VAL A 567 -17.23 -11.62 2.92
N ILE A 568 -18.05 -11.69 1.89
CA ILE A 568 -18.39 -10.53 1.11
C ILE A 568 -19.42 -9.84 2.01
N LYS A 569 -18.94 -8.95 2.88
CA LYS A 569 -19.78 -7.86 3.33
C LYS A 569 -20.13 -7.06 2.07
N LYS A 570 -21.28 -7.36 1.49
CA LYS A 570 -22.03 -6.42 0.67
C LYS A 570 -23.28 -6.10 1.47
N ASP A 571 -23.29 -4.89 1.98
CA ASP A 571 -24.44 -4.24 2.57
C ASP A 571 -25.61 -4.27 1.61
N ILE A 572 -26.76 -4.74 2.11
CA ILE A 572 -28.06 -4.35 1.58
C ILE A 572 -28.98 -4.14 2.78
N ILE A 573 -29.15 -2.87 3.15
CA ILE A 573 -30.39 -2.35 3.70
C ILE A 573 -30.78 -1.18 2.80
N GLN A 574 -31.89 -1.34 2.09
CA GLN A 574 -32.69 -0.23 1.59
C GLN A 574 -34.14 -0.49 1.98
N VAL A 575 -34.70 0.41 2.79
CA VAL A 575 -36.08 0.89 2.68
C VAL A 575 -36.04 2.37 3.03
N ASP A 576 -36.57 3.18 2.11
CA ASP A 576 -36.60 4.64 2.09
C ASP A 576 -37.35 5.27 3.27
N ASP A 577 -36.94 6.50 3.62
CA ASP A 577 -37.86 7.64 3.67
C ASP A 577 -37.09 8.95 3.39
N GLU A 578 -37.73 9.81 2.60
CA GLU A 578 -37.18 10.94 1.81
C GLU A 578 -37.06 12.31 2.55
N LEU A 579 -36.31 13.22 1.89
CA LEU A 579 -36.34 14.71 1.91
C LEU A 579 -35.62 15.46 3.07
N SER A 580 -34.77 16.50 2.88
CA SER A 580 -34.65 17.51 1.81
C SER A 580 -33.32 18.32 1.78
N PHE A 581 -32.80 18.57 0.56
CA PHE A 581 -32.03 19.70 -0.07
C PHE A 581 -31.07 20.67 0.67
N GLY A 582 -29.88 20.91 0.05
CA GLY A 582 -29.22 22.25 0.07
C GLY A 582 -27.69 22.38 -0.19
N MET A 583 -27.24 22.27 -1.46
CA MET A 583 -26.09 22.97 -2.12
C MET A 583 -24.59 22.71 -1.75
N PHE A 584 -23.87 22.16 -2.75
CA PHE A 584 -22.44 22.28 -3.14
C PHE A 584 -21.31 21.87 -2.16
N ASN A 585 -20.73 20.67 -2.40
CA ASN A 585 -19.30 20.47 -2.76
C ASN A 585 -19.04 18.99 -3.10
N GLU A 586 -18.60 18.72 -4.33
CA GLU A 586 -18.19 17.38 -4.81
C GLU A 586 -16.69 17.16 -4.57
N GLU A 587 -16.35 16.28 -3.62
CA GLU A 587 -15.09 15.52 -3.62
C GLU A 587 -15.45 14.05 -3.34
N SER A 588 -15.24 13.17 -4.33
CA SER A 588 -15.48 11.73 -4.22
C SER A 588 -14.17 10.97 -4.02
N GLU A 589 -14.16 10.14 -2.98
CA GLU A 589 -13.13 9.22 -2.49
C GLU A 589 -12.64 8.18 -3.53
N ILE A 590 -11.41 7.68 -3.33
CA ILE A 590 -10.84 6.49 -3.98
C ILE A 590 -10.44 5.50 -2.86
N PRO A 591 -10.93 4.25 -2.82
CA PRO A 591 -10.35 3.21 -1.98
C PRO A 591 -9.28 2.42 -2.74
N THR A 592 -8.05 2.38 -2.21
CA THR A 592 -6.84 1.83 -2.85
C THR A 592 -6.58 0.36 -2.48
N ILE A 593 -6.29 -0.46 -3.49
CA ILE A 593 -5.98 -1.91 -3.45
C ILE A 593 -4.60 -2.23 -2.82
N ALA A 594 -3.82 -1.22 -2.40
CA ALA A 594 -2.49 -1.38 -1.83
C ALA A 594 -2.47 -2.02 -0.42
N GLU A 595 -3.59 -2.01 0.31
CA GLU A 595 -3.63 -2.46 1.71
C GLU A 595 -3.45 -3.98 1.90
N ASN A 596 -3.63 -4.81 0.87
CA ASN A 596 -3.58 -6.28 1.01
C ASN A 596 -2.20 -6.91 0.70
N GLU A 597 -1.35 -6.27 -0.12
CA GLU A 597 0.00 -6.79 -0.41
C GLU A 597 1.02 -6.37 0.67
N GLU A 598 0.88 -5.16 1.22
CA GLU A 598 1.69 -4.72 2.39
C GLU A 598 1.38 -5.56 3.64
N LYS A 599 0.11 -5.92 3.86
CA LYS A 599 -0.27 -6.78 4.99
C LYS A 599 0.49 -8.09 5.04
N ASN A 600 0.66 -8.78 3.90
CA ASN A 600 1.28 -10.10 3.83
C ASN A 600 2.81 -10.06 3.96
N LEU A 601 3.48 -8.96 3.60
CA LEU A 601 4.92 -8.76 3.80
C LEU A 601 5.24 -8.23 5.20
N MET A 602 4.33 -7.47 5.82
CA MET A 602 4.45 -7.06 7.22
C MET A 602 4.23 -8.23 8.20
N THR A 603 3.40 -9.23 7.87
CA THR A 603 3.17 -10.39 8.76
C THR A 603 4.45 -11.20 9.02
N PHE A 604 5.36 -11.29 8.05
CA PHE A 604 6.64 -12.00 8.21
C PHE A 604 7.72 -11.18 8.93
N ARG A 605 7.56 -9.86 9.06
CA ARG A 605 8.51 -8.99 9.77
C ARG A 605 8.29 -8.95 11.28
N ASN A 606 7.16 -9.46 11.77
CA ASN A 606 6.74 -9.35 13.17
C ASN A 606 6.73 -10.69 13.93
N ILE A 607 7.57 -11.67 13.55
CA ILE A 607 7.76 -12.90 14.33
C ILE A 607 8.79 -12.62 15.42
N ILE A 608 8.34 -12.63 16.68
CA ILE A 608 9.15 -12.40 17.87
C ILE A 608 9.47 -13.75 18.51
N GLN A 609 10.76 -14.05 18.65
CA GLN A 609 11.23 -15.22 19.39
C GLN A 609 11.07 -14.98 20.91
N LEU A 610 10.27 -15.82 21.56
CA LEU A 610 9.96 -15.72 22.99
C LEU A 610 10.77 -16.68 23.87
N SER A 611 11.31 -17.77 23.32
CA SER A 611 12.23 -18.66 24.03
C SER A 611 13.40 -19.10 23.15
N GLY A 612 14.49 -19.55 23.77
CA GLY A 612 15.70 -19.99 23.09
C GLY A 612 15.59 -21.40 22.51
N TYR A 613 16.48 -21.73 21.56
CA TYR A 613 16.57 -23.08 20.97
C TYR A 613 17.09 -24.16 21.94
N SER A 614 17.50 -23.75 23.14
CA SER A 614 17.97 -24.65 24.20
C SER A 614 16.89 -24.91 25.25
N ASP A 615 15.75 -24.21 25.16
CA ASP A 615 14.65 -24.34 26.11
C ASP A 615 13.79 -25.55 25.77
N PRO A 616 13.16 -26.21 26.77
CA PRO A 616 12.34 -27.40 26.54
C PRO A 616 11.10 -27.13 25.67
N LEU A 617 10.59 -25.89 25.71
CA LEU A 617 9.54 -25.39 24.84
C LEU A 617 10.08 -24.22 24.02
N TYR A 618 10.03 -24.36 22.70
CA TYR A 618 10.33 -23.27 21.78
C TYR A 618 9.07 -22.49 21.44
N VAL A 619 9.14 -21.17 21.57
CA VAL A 619 7.99 -20.29 21.49
C VAL A 619 8.31 -19.10 20.60
N GLU A 620 7.47 -18.89 19.60
CA GLU A 620 7.46 -17.72 18.74
C GLU A 620 6.06 -17.09 18.75
N ALA A 621 5.98 -15.77 18.67
CA ALA A 621 4.71 -15.07 18.55
C ALA A 621 4.71 -14.13 17.35
N SER A 622 3.59 -14.06 16.65
CA SER A 622 3.29 -13.03 15.66
C SER A 622 2.11 -12.18 16.11
N LEU A 623 2.22 -10.88 15.91
CA LEU A 623 1.22 -9.89 16.32
C LEU A 623 0.36 -9.47 15.12
N GLU A 624 -0.96 -9.59 15.26
CA GLU A 624 -1.92 -8.98 14.35
C GLU A 624 -2.66 -7.84 15.07
N LEU A 625 -2.54 -6.62 14.54
CA LEU A 625 -3.14 -5.41 15.12
C LEU A 625 -4.46 -5.05 14.41
N SER A 626 -5.53 -4.90 15.18
CA SER A 626 -6.83 -4.31 14.77
C SER A 626 -7.15 -3.10 15.66
N GLN A 627 -8.09 -2.25 15.24
CA GLN A 627 -8.34 -0.92 15.86
C GLN A 627 -8.54 -0.92 17.38
N PHE A 628 -9.02 -2.01 17.98
CA PHE A 628 -9.15 -2.14 19.44
C PHE A 628 -8.72 -3.52 19.97
N ASP A 629 -8.33 -4.44 19.07
CA ASP A 629 -8.03 -5.83 19.39
C ASP A 629 -6.65 -6.20 18.83
N ILE A 630 -5.81 -6.81 19.67
CA ILE A 630 -4.54 -7.41 19.29
C ILE A 630 -4.71 -8.92 19.36
N ALA A 631 -4.44 -9.62 18.27
CA ALA A 631 -4.37 -11.08 18.26
C ALA A 631 -2.90 -11.51 18.25
N ILE A 632 -2.47 -12.17 19.33
CA ILE A 632 -1.12 -12.73 19.46
C ILE A 632 -1.18 -14.19 19.05
N ASP A 633 -0.77 -14.53 17.81
CA ASP A 633 -0.65 -15.92 17.36
C ASP A 633 0.68 -16.49 17.84
N THR A 634 0.62 -17.42 18.80
CA THR A 634 1.79 -18.00 19.47
C THR A 634 2.00 -19.44 19.01
N LEU A 635 3.13 -19.72 18.35
CA LEU A 635 3.61 -21.06 18.03
C LEU A 635 4.39 -21.63 19.22
N ILE A 636 4.02 -22.81 19.66
CA ILE A 636 4.67 -23.54 20.75
C ILE A 636 5.14 -24.89 20.21
N VAL A 637 6.41 -25.22 20.39
CA VAL A 637 7.04 -26.47 19.95
C VAL A 637 7.69 -27.15 21.15
N ASN A 638 7.35 -28.41 21.42
CA ASN A 638 8.03 -29.21 22.42
C ASN A 638 9.35 -29.75 21.85
N GLN A 639 10.48 -29.20 22.30
CA GLN A 639 11.81 -29.65 21.89
C GLN A 639 12.34 -30.79 22.76
N SER A 640 11.65 -31.13 23.86
CA SER A 640 12.06 -32.21 24.76
C SER A 640 11.72 -33.59 24.20
N GLN A 641 12.40 -34.62 24.72
CA GLN A 641 12.13 -36.03 24.37
C GLN A 641 10.95 -36.64 25.16
N SER A 642 10.29 -35.86 26.01
CA SER A 642 9.19 -36.27 26.87
C SER A 642 7.90 -35.52 26.54
N THR A 643 6.75 -36.14 26.80
CA THR A 643 5.44 -35.48 26.67
C THR A 643 5.27 -34.46 27.80
N LEU A 644 4.95 -33.22 27.44
CA LEU A 644 4.65 -32.13 28.35
C LEU A 644 3.12 -31.94 28.43
N GLN A 645 2.58 -31.87 29.65
CA GLN A 645 1.16 -31.73 29.95
C GLN A 645 0.88 -30.40 30.67
N ASN A 646 -0.37 -29.98 30.73
CA ASN A 646 -0.80 -28.75 31.41
C ASN A 646 -0.04 -27.49 30.97
N ILE A 647 0.35 -27.41 29.70
CA ILE A 647 1.03 -26.24 29.14
C ILE A 647 0.04 -25.07 29.16
N MET A 648 0.33 -24.08 30.00
CA MET A 648 -0.50 -22.90 30.21
C MET A 648 0.34 -21.66 29.97
N ILE A 649 0.02 -20.92 28.90
CA ILE A 649 0.61 -19.60 28.65
C ILE A 649 -0.19 -18.55 29.40
N GLN A 650 0.50 -17.78 30.22
CA GLN A 650 -0.06 -16.61 30.89
C GLN A 650 0.69 -15.38 30.40
N LEU A 651 -0.03 -14.50 29.70
CA LEU A 651 0.44 -13.19 29.30
C LEU A 651 -0.05 -12.17 30.33
N VAL A 652 0.87 -11.35 30.82
CA VAL A 652 0.64 -10.31 31.81
C VAL A 652 1.06 -8.97 31.20
N PRO A 653 0.10 -8.10 30.85
CA PRO A 653 0.41 -6.75 30.41
C PRO A 653 1.00 -5.96 31.58
N ARG A 654 2.12 -5.27 31.34
CA ARG A 654 2.79 -4.41 32.35
C ARG A 654 2.43 -2.94 32.23
N SER A 655 1.69 -2.56 31.19
CA SER A 655 1.28 -1.19 30.90
C SER A 655 -0.22 -1.00 31.13
N ASP A 656 -0.59 0.16 31.69
CA ASP A 656 -1.99 0.62 31.70
C ASP A 656 -2.47 0.81 30.25
N GLY A 657 -3.56 0.13 29.87
CA GLY A 657 -4.14 0.20 28.53
C GLY A 657 -4.21 -1.12 27.75
N LEU A 658 -3.73 -2.24 28.30
CA LEU A 658 -3.83 -3.57 27.69
C LEU A 658 -4.50 -4.56 28.65
N GLU A 659 -5.52 -5.28 28.17
CA GLU A 659 -6.19 -6.34 28.94
C GLU A 659 -6.22 -7.64 28.13
N VAL A 660 -5.67 -8.72 28.69
CA VAL A 660 -5.72 -10.04 28.04
C VAL A 660 -7.12 -10.61 28.24
N ILE A 661 -7.82 -10.91 27.14
CA ILE A 661 -9.17 -11.44 27.18
C ILE A 661 -9.11 -12.98 27.16
N GLY A 662 -9.73 -13.60 28.15
CA GLY A 662 -9.98 -15.04 28.18
C GLY A 662 -8.88 -15.85 28.85
N GLN A 663 -9.28 -16.98 29.43
CA GLN A 663 -8.38 -17.93 30.07
C GLN A 663 -8.04 -19.05 29.08
N GLN A 664 -6.75 -19.28 28.85
CA GLN A 664 -6.28 -20.34 27.94
C GLN A 664 -6.57 -21.72 28.53
N GLN A 665 -6.93 -22.69 27.69
CA GLN A 665 -7.11 -24.08 28.12
C GLN A 665 -5.75 -24.79 28.18
N PRO A 666 -5.54 -25.72 29.14
CA PRO A 666 -4.28 -26.43 29.27
C PRO A 666 -4.01 -27.28 28.03
N LEU A 667 -2.84 -27.10 27.43
CA LEU A 667 -2.40 -27.85 26.26
C LEU A 667 -1.52 -29.04 26.67
N THR A 668 -1.52 -30.09 25.86
CA THR A 668 -0.62 -31.23 26.01
C THR A 668 0.12 -31.41 24.69
N LEU A 669 1.45 -31.47 24.73
CA LEU A 669 2.30 -31.63 23.55
C LEU A 669 3.22 -32.85 23.71
N GLY A 670 3.19 -33.74 22.73
CA GLY A 670 4.15 -34.84 22.56
C GLY A 670 5.56 -34.34 22.26
N ALA A 671 6.55 -35.23 22.34
CA ALA A 671 7.93 -34.90 22.00
C ALA A 671 8.04 -34.51 20.51
N GLY A 672 8.58 -33.33 20.22
CA GLY A 672 8.67 -32.78 18.86
C GLY A 672 7.38 -32.21 18.28
N GLU A 673 6.26 -32.26 19.02
CA GLU A 673 4.96 -31.75 18.58
C GLU A 673 4.87 -30.23 18.73
N PHE A 674 4.12 -29.58 17.85
CA PHE A 674 3.87 -28.14 17.91
C PHE A 674 2.39 -27.80 17.77
N THR A 675 2.00 -26.68 18.34
CA THR A 675 0.63 -26.13 18.23
C THR A 675 0.68 -24.61 18.13
N ARG A 676 -0.39 -24.02 17.60
CA ARG A 676 -0.58 -22.57 17.56
C ARG A 676 -1.77 -22.17 18.42
N VAL A 677 -1.58 -21.12 19.21
CA VAL A 677 -2.60 -20.57 20.10
C VAL A 677 -2.70 -19.08 19.87
N THR A 678 -3.89 -18.62 19.50
CA THR A 678 -4.17 -17.18 19.36
C THR A 678 -4.71 -16.64 20.68
N ILE A 679 -3.99 -15.68 21.26
CA ILE A 679 -4.36 -15.02 22.52
C ILE A 679 -4.87 -13.63 22.20
N PRO A 680 -6.17 -13.34 22.40
CA PRO A 680 -6.71 -12.01 22.16
C PRO A 680 -6.38 -11.07 23.34
N VAL A 681 -5.93 -9.87 23.01
CA VAL A 681 -5.61 -8.79 23.95
C VAL A 681 -6.37 -7.55 23.52
N CYS A 682 -7.21 -7.00 24.40
CA CYS A 682 -7.92 -5.75 24.18
C CYS A 682 -7.02 -4.57 24.45
N VAL A 683 -7.11 -3.56 23.58
CA VAL A 683 -6.43 -2.28 23.77
C VAL A 683 -7.44 -1.28 24.31
N THR A 684 -7.27 -0.92 25.57
CA THR A 684 -8.10 0.09 26.24
C THR A 684 -7.48 1.50 26.19
N GLY A 685 -6.21 1.63 25.76
CA GLY A 685 -5.56 2.93 25.56
C GLY A 685 -4.39 2.91 24.53
N THR A 686 -4.00 4.07 24.03
CA THR A 686 -2.94 4.25 23.00
C THR A 686 -1.50 4.26 23.55
N SER A 687 -1.25 3.58 24.66
CA SER A 687 0.09 3.45 25.25
C SER A 687 0.90 2.33 24.58
N SER A 688 2.20 2.55 24.37
CA SER A 688 3.13 1.48 24.05
C SER A 688 3.19 0.52 25.22
N GLY A 689 2.89 -0.76 24.98
CA GLY A 689 2.70 -1.72 26.05
C GLY A 689 3.71 -2.85 26.02
N LEU A 690 4.22 -3.22 27.20
CA LEU A 690 5.07 -4.41 27.36
C LEU A 690 4.22 -5.55 27.88
N ILE A 691 4.15 -6.66 27.15
CA ILE A 691 3.49 -7.88 27.60
C ILE A 691 4.57 -8.87 28.00
N ALA A 692 4.62 -9.20 29.29
CA ALA A 692 5.50 -10.25 29.80
C ALA A 692 4.72 -11.56 29.82
N GLY A 693 5.38 -12.68 29.49
CA GLY A 693 4.73 -13.99 29.47
C GLY A 693 5.48 -15.02 30.30
N TYR A 694 4.77 -16.01 30.81
CA TYR A 694 5.38 -17.24 31.30
C TYR A 694 4.53 -18.45 30.92
N ILE A 695 5.19 -19.60 30.83
CA ILE A 695 4.58 -20.88 30.53
C ILE A 695 4.79 -21.82 31.71
N ASN A 696 3.69 -22.35 32.24
CA ASN A 696 3.74 -23.44 33.20
C ASN A 696 3.51 -24.76 32.48
N TYR A 697 4.25 -25.80 32.81
CA TYR A 697 4.08 -27.13 32.24
C TYR A 697 4.54 -28.26 33.18
N ASP A 698 3.89 -29.41 33.03
CA ASP A 698 4.19 -30.65 33.73
C ASP A 698 4.89 -31.65 32.80
N CYS A 699 5.86 -32.39 33.33
CA CYS A 699 6.54 -33.45 32.58
C CYS A 699 6.07 -34.83 33.06
N VAL A 700 5.63 -35.68 32.13
CA VAL A 700 5.22 -37.05 32.48
C VAL A 700 6.45 -37.88 32.84
N GLY A 701 6.50 -38.42 34.06
CA GLY A 701 7.50 -39.42 34.46
C GLY A 701 8.49 -39.01 35.57
N ARG A 702 8.35 -37.84 36.20
CA ARG A 702 9.00 -37.57 37.50
C ARG A 702 7.98 -37.76 38.62
N GLU A 703 8.29 -38.64 39.57
CA GLU A 703 7.52 -38.77 40.81
C GLU A 703 7.39 -37.39 41.45
N ILE A 704 6.14 -37.03 41.77
CA ILE A 704 5.78 -35.81 42.49
C ILE A 704 6.38 -35.93 43.89
N THR A 705 7.62 -35.49 44.06
CA THR A 705 8.17 -35.20 45.39
C THR A 705 7.56 -33.88 45.82
N THR A 706 6.67 -33.98 46.79
CA THR A 706 6.08 -32.88 47.58
C THR A 706 7.04 -31.70 47.76
N GLY A 707 6.80 -30.58 47.07
CA GLY A 707 7.43 -29.29 47.38
C GLY A 707 7.85 -28.39 46.21
N SER A 708 7.95 -28.88 44.98
CA SER A 708 8.29 -28.06 43.79
C SER A 708 7.28 -28.28 42.67
N SER A 709 6.09 -27.72 42.82
CA SER A 709 5.11 -27.63 41.75
C SER A 709 5.58 -26.62 40.69
N ASP A 710 5.37 -26.99 39.43
CA ASP A 710 5.40 -26.16 38.22
C ASP A 710 6.81 -25.85 37.67
N ASN A 711 7.21 -26.60 36.64
CA ASN A 711 8.25 -26.08 35.75
C ASN A 711 7.66 -24.83 35.08
N HIS A 712 8.25 -23.68 35.39
CA HIS A 712 7.86 -22.39 34.83
C HIS A 712 8.98 -21.90 33.92
N MET A 713 8.63 -21.49 32.71
CA MET A 713 9.52 -20.89 31.74
C MET A 713 9.11 -19.45 31.52
N VAL A 714 10.01 -18.52 31.82
CA VAL A 714 9.77 -17.09 31.57
C VAL A 714 10.05 -16.81 30.10
N LEU A 715 9.09 -16.17 29.43
CA LEU A 715 9.21 -15.78 28.04
C LEU A 715 9.89 -14.42 27.91
N ASN A 716 10.51 -14.18 26.76
CA ASN A 716 10.96 -12.86 26.37
C ASN A 716 9.75 -11.90 26.30
N ASN A 717 10.01 -10.61 26.52
CA ASN A 717 8.93 -9.64 26.52
C ASN A 717 8.47 -9.33 25.09
N ILE A 718 7.16 -9.15 24.91
CA ILE A 718 6.56 -8.66 23.67
C ILE A 718 6.36 -7.15 23.80
N SER A 719 7.04 -6.35 22.99
CA SER A 719 6.74 -4.92 22.86
C SER A 719 5.64 -4.71 21.82
N VAL A 720 4.53 -4.11 22.25
CA VAL A 720 3.49 -3.60 21.37
C VAL A 720 3.79 -2.12 21.16
N GLU A 721 4.45 -1.80 20.06
CA GLU A 721 4.79 -0.44 19.68
C GLU A 721 3.78 0.12 18.68
N ALA A 722 3.33 1.36 18.88
CA ALA A 722 2.37 2.03 18.00
C ALA A 722 2.92 2.35 16.59
N LEU A 723 4.15 1.96 16.28
CA LEU A 723 4.94 2.39 15.12
C LEU A 723 4.51 1.79 13.79
N ASP A 724 4.00 0.55 13.79
CA ASP A 724 3.51 -0.12 12.58
C ASP A 724 2.15 0.43 12.12
N SER A 725 1.63 1.44 12.82
CA SER A 725 0.30 1.98 12.63
C SER A 725 0.26 3.41 12.07
N ILE A 726 1.40 4.03 11.75
CA ILE A 726 1.43 5.42 11.28
C ILE A 726 1.13 5.49 9.77
N LYS A 727 0.04 6.18 9.42
CA LYS A 727 -0.36 6.49 8.05
C LYS A 727 -0.13 7.99 7.74
N PRO A 728 0.31 8.34 6.52
CA PRO A 728 0.47 9.73 6.13
C PRO A 728 -0.90 10.42 6.06
N ALA A 729 -0.97 11.63 6.60
CA ALA A 729 -2.19 12.44 6.63
C ALA A 729 -1.89 13.89 6.26
N ASP A 730 -2.89 14.57 5.71
CA ASP A 730 -2.80 15.98 5.31
C ASP A 730 -3.45 16.90 6.35
N ILE A 731 -2.78 18.01 6.66
CA ILE A 731 -3.29 19.02 7.58
C ILE A 731 -2.82 20.41 7.15
N SER A 732 -3.64 21.44 7.39
CA SER A 732 -3.21 22.82 7.17
C SER A 732 -2.28 23.29 8.30
N GLN A 733 -1.41 24.25 8.00
CA GLN A 733 -0.44 24.79 8.96
C GLN A 733 -1.12 25.39 10.22
N ASP A 734 -2.26 26.05 10.06
CA ASP A 734 -3.02 26.64 11.17
C ASP A 734 -3.57 25.57 12.13
N VAL A 735 -4.05 24.44 11.59
CA VAL A 735 -4.58 23.34 12.41
C VAL A 735 -3.42 22.57 13.04
N PHE A 736 -2.30 22.41 12.33
CA PHE A 736 -1.07 21.84 12.87
C PHE A 736 -0.61 22.60 14.11
N GLN A 737 -0.49 23.93 14.05
CA GLN A 737 -0.08 24.78 15.17
C GLN A 737 -1.04 24.66 16.37
N LYS A 738 -2.36 24.64 16.12
CA LYS A 738 -3.35 24.43 17.19
C LYS A 738 -3.17 23.08 17.88
N LYS A 739 -2.93 22.00 17.12
CA LYS A 739 -2.68 20.66 17.67
C LYS A 739 -1.34 20.62 18.41
N TRP A 740 -0.30 21.25 17.86
CA TRP A 740 1.06 21.30 18.46
C TRP A 740 1.07 21.98 19.82
N MET A 741 0.32 23.07 19.99
CA MET A 741 0.17 23.78 21.26
C MET A 741 -0.70 23.00 22.27
N GLY A 742 -1.61 22.18 21.78
CA GLY A 742 -2.53 21.40 22.62
C GLY A 742 -1.96 20.07 23.12
N TYR A 743 -0.83 19.60 22.61
CA TYR A 743 -0.25 18.30 22.96
C TYR A 743 0.86 18.42 24.00
N GLU A 744 0.72 17.64 25.05
CA GLU A 744 1.56 17.72 26.25
C GLU A 744 2.83 16.85 26.15
N TRP A 745 2.76 15.74 25.40
CA TRP A 745 3.90 14.82 25.29
C TRP A 745 4.85 15.25 24.18
N GLU A 746 6.08 15.56 24.56
CA GLU A 746 7.17 15.92 23.65
C GLU A 746 8.34 14.93 23.78
N ASN A 747 8.83 14.45 22.64
CA ASN A 747 10.06 13.69 22.54
C ASN A 747 11.04 14.41 21.60
N LYS A 748 12.29 14.58 22.03
CA LYS A 748 13.31 15.36 21.33
C LYS A 748 14.49 14.49 20.95
N ILE A 749 14.78 14.46 19.64
CA ILE A 749 15.78 13.58 19.05
C ILE A 749 16.84 14.41 18.37
N ILE A 750 18.09 14.12 18.71
CA ILE A 750 19.24 14.73 18.05
C ILE A 750 19.46 13.99 16.73
N VAL A 751 19.68 14.74 15.65
CA VAL A 751 19.97 14.20 14.33
C VAL A 751 21.48 14.24 14.10
N GLU A 752 22.07 13.09 13.85
CA GLU A 752 23.43 12.96 13.35
C GLU A 752 23.42 11.98 12.18
N THR A 753 23.69 12.47 10.96
CA THR A 753 23.65 11.62 9.76
C THR A 753 24.78 11.90 8.78
N ASP A 754 25.11 10.88 7.98
CA ASP A 754 26.09 10.96 6.89
C ASP A 754 25.49 11.47 5.57
N ILE A 755 24.17 11.74 5.53
CA ILE A 755 23.52 12.40 4.39
C ILE A 755 24.02 13.85 4.32
N THR A 756 24.31 14.32 3.10
CA THR A 756 24.88 15.65 2.86
C THR A 756 23.86 16.67 2.35
N ASP A 757 22.72 16.22 1.79
CA ASP A 757 21.66 17.10 1.30
C ASP A 757 20.44 17.09 2.25
N LEU A 758 20.05 18.28 2.70
CA LEU A 758 18.94 18.51 3.64
C LEU A 758 17.60 18.07 3.05
N ILE A 759 17.38 18.30 1.75
CA ILE A 759 16.11 17.95 1.09
C ILE A 759 16.00 16.42 0.97
N GLN A 760 17.09 15.77 0.55
CA GLN A 760 17.17 14.32 0.50
C GLN A 760 16.94 13.68 1.88
N PHE A 761 17.48 14.27 2.94
CA PHE A 761 17.25 13.79 4.30
C PHE A 761 15.76 13.86 4.70
N ILE A 762 15.07 14.97 4.43
CA ILE A 762 13.62 15.05 4.72
C ILE A 762 12.82 14.06 3.88
N GLU A 763 13.12 13.93 2.58
CA GLU A 763 12.39 12.98 1.73
C GLU A 763 12.62 11.53 2.15
N HIS A 764 13.85 11.21 2.58
CA HIS A 764 14.17 9.91 3.17
C HIS A 764 13.42 9.69 4.49
N LEU A 765 13.47 10.67 5.40
CA LEU A 765 12.77 10.59 6.68
C LEU A 765 11.27 10.41 6.49
N CYS A 766 10.62 11.19 5.63
CA CYS A 766 9.19 11.06 5.32
C CYS A 766 8.84 9.67 4.77
N LYS A 767 9.73 9.10 3.95
CA LYS A 767 9.55 7.76 3.38
C LYS A 767 9.60 6.67 4.45
N GLU A 768 10.58 6.72 5.35
CA GLU A 768 10.76 5.71 6.39
C GLU A 768 9.76 5.87 7.55
N THR A 769 9.40 7.11 7.92
CA THR A 769 8.45 7.39 9.00
C THR A 769 6.99 7.40 8.55
N HIS A 770 6.72 7.36 7.25
CA HIS A 770 5.39 7.49 6.65
C HIS A 770 4.66 8.78 7.06
N MET A 771 5.40 9.87 7.29
CA MET A 771 4.82 11.18 7.58
C MET A 771 4.74 12.05 6.33
N ASN A 772 3.73 12.90 6.25
CA ASN A 772 3.65 13.90 5.19
C ASN A 772 4.22 15.25 5.63
N CYS A 773 4.83 15.96 4.70
CA CYS A 773 5.42 17.28 4.95
C CYS A 773 4.39 18.39 4.77
N VAL A 774 4.07 19.08 5.87
CA VAL A 774 3.11 20.19 5.91
C VAL A 774 3.72 21.47 5.36
N THR A 775 5.02 21.69 5.57
CA THR A 775 5.72 22.89 5.11
C THR A 775 5.86 22.90 3.58
N PRO A 776 5.46 23.98 2.88
CA PRO A 776 5.58 24.07 1.43
C PRO A 776 7.03 23.92 0.94
N LYS A 777 7.25 23.00 -0.01
CA LYS A 777 8.58 22.78 -0.64
C LYS A 777 9.18 24.05 -1.27
N SER A 778 8.38 25.07 -1.57
CA SER A 778 8.86 26.37 -2.07
C SER A 778 9.73 27.15 -1.07
N LEU A 779 9.60 26.84 0.22
CA LEU A 779 10.40 27.43 1.30
C LEU A 779 11.75 26.70 1.48
N PHE A 780 11.90 25.49 0.95
CA PHE A 780 13.12 24.70 1.10
C PHE A 780 14.24 25.24 0.23
N CYS A 781 15.43 25.32 0.81
CA CYS A 781 16.64 25.53 0.04
C CYS A 781 17.88 24.97 0.71
N SER A 782 18.59 24.15 -0.04
CA SER A 782 19.84 23.51 0.35
C SER A 782 21.01 24.49 0.56
N GLU A 783 20.95 25.72 0.00
CA GLU A 783 22.07 26.66 0.03
C GLU A 783 22.33 27.33 1.40
N ILE A 784 21.35 27.38 2.30
CA ILE A 784 21.53 28.00 3.65
C ILE A 784 22.28 27.05 4.58
N GLY A 785 22.29 25.74 4.27
CA GLY A 785 22.70 24.75 5.25
C GLY A 785 21.81 24.73 6.50
N PHE A 786 20.55 25.21 6.43
CA PHE A 786 19.55 25.11 7.49
C PHE A 786 18.17 24.86 6.89
N LEU A 787 17.37 23.99 7.52
CA LEU A 787 16.04 23.61 7.10
C LEU A 787 15.17 23.34 8.33
N SER A 788 14.00 23.97 8.39
CA SER A 788 12.96 23.62 9.35
C SER A 788 11.67 23.26 8.64
N ALA A 789 11.03 22.18 9.09
CA ALA A 789 9.84 21.63 8.46
C ALA A 789 8.93 20.95 9.48
N ASN A 790 7.62 21.10 9.28
CA ASN A 790 6.60 20.40 10.04
C ASN A 790 6.15 19.16 9.27
N LEU A 791 6.13 18.01 9.93
CA LEU A 791 5.62 16.74 9.43
C LEU A 791 4.41 16.31 10.24
N TYR A 792 3.45 15.67 9.58
CA TYR A 792 2.24 15.16 10.22
C TYR A 792 1.89 13.76 9.74
N ALA A 793 1.36 12.97 10.66
CA ALA A 793 0.78 11.67 10.38
C ALA A 793 -0.29 11.32 11.42
N THR A 794 -1.06 10.27 11.14
CA THR A 794 -2.08 9.73 12.05
C THR A 794 -1.84 8.24 12.27
N THR A 795 -2.04 7.77 13.49
CA THR A 795 -2.01 6.34 13.79
C THR A 795 -3.29 5.64 13.31
N VAL A 796 -3.30 4.30 13.23
CA VAL A 796 -4.51 3.50 12.94
C VAL A 796 -5.62 3.75 13.98
N PHE A 797 -5.25 4.19 15.18
CA PHE A 797 -6.17 4.56 16.26
C PHE A 797 -6.75 5.97 16.12
N GLY A 798 -6.35 6.71 15.08
CA GLY A 798 -6.76 8.10 14.88
C GLY A 798 -6.03 9.10 15.80
N ASP A 799 -4.98 8.66 16.50
CA ASP A 799 -4.11 9.56 17.27
C ASP A 799 -3.18 10.33 16.32
N ASP A 800 -3.00 11.60 16.62
CA ASP A 800 -2.19 12.51 15.84
C ASP A 800 -0.71 12.43 16.26
N ALA A 801 0.18 12.29 15.26
CA ALA A 801 1.62 12.35 15.42
C ALA A 801 2.16 13.57 14.66
N LEU A 802 2.70 14.53 15.41
CA LEU A 802 3.27 15.75 14.87
C LEU A 802 4.79 15.69 15.03
N ALA A 803 5.54 16.14 14.04
CA ALA A 803 6.98 16.34 14.19
C ALA A 803 7.41 17.71 13.63
N ASN A 804 8.25 18.41 14.36
CA ASN A 804 8.95 19.61 13.93
C ASN A 804 10.43 19.27 13.78
N ILE A 805 10.95 19.50 12.59
CA ILE A 805 12.33 19.23 12.22
C ILE A 805 13.06 20.55 12.15
N SER A 806 14.24 20.62 12.74
CA SER A 806 15.17 21.75 12.63
C SER A 806 16.57 21.19 12.46
N ILE A 807 17.11 21.25 11.24
CA ILE A 807 18.38 20.63 10.86
C ILE A 807 19.28 21.62 10.12
N GLU A 808 20.59 21.44 10.27
CA GLU A 808 21.64 22.27 9.68
C GLU A 808 22.82 21.44 9.17
N ILE A 809 23.62 22.00 8.26
CA ILE A 809 24.84 21.37 7.74
C ILE A 809 26.03 21.93 8.53
N ASN A 810 26.58 21.10 9.41
CA ASN A 810 27.77 21.42 10.20
C ASN A 810 28.96 20.60 9.67
N ASN A 811 29.97 21.28 9.12
CA ASN A 811 31.21 20.66 8.60
C ASN A 811 30.97 19.53 7.56
N GLY A 812 29.93 19.64 6.75
CA GLY A 812 29.59 18.65 5.72
C GLY A 812 28.76 17.46 6.20
N LYS A 813 28.35 17.42 7.48
CA LYS A 813 27.37 16.48 8.01
C LYS A 813 26.10 17.21 8.43
N ILE A 814 24.95 16.55 8.34
CA ILE A 814 23.68 17.11 8.83
C ILE A 814 23.60 16.86 10.35
N GLY A 815 23.50 17.96 11.09
CA GLY A 815 23.24 17.99 12.53
C GLY A 815 21.92 18.70 12.83
N GLY A 816 21.27 18.40 13.94
CA GLY A 816 20.08 19.14 14.33
C GLY A 816 19.20 18.43 15.33
N CYS A 817 17.92 18.79 15.35
CA CYS A 817 16.93 18.29 16.27
C CYS A 817 15.58 18.02 15.58
N ILE A 818 14.98 16.89 15.90
CA ILE A 818 13.58 16.57 15.58
C ILE A 818 12.81 16.53 16.90
N ARG A 819 11.79 17.38 17.02
CA ARG A 819 10.82 17.32 18.13
C ARG A 819 9.58 16.62 17.63
N ILE A 820 9.06 15.71 18.43
CA ILE A 820 7.85 14.97 18.15
C ILE A 820 6.86 15.32 19.25
N ARG A 821 5.64 15.70 18.87
CA ARG A 821 4.53 15.87 19.80
C ARG A 821 3.37 14.98 19.44
N ALA A 822 2.77 14.38 20.46
CA ALA A 822 1.58 13.55 20.31
C ALA A 822 0.68 13.71 21.54
N LYS A 823 -0.59 13.32 21.38
CA LYS A 823 -1.54 13.28 22.50
C LYS A 823 -1.17 12.20 23.53
N SER A 824 -0.57 11.10 23.07
CA SER A 824 -0.17 9.95 23.86
C SER A 824 1.35 9.82 23.94
N GLN A 825 1.88 9.56 25.14
CA GLN A 825 3.32 9.38 25.39
C GLN A 825 3.93 8.28 24.50
N GLY A 826 3.21 7.17 24.34
CA GLY A 826 3.67 6.02 23.56
C GLY A 826 3.93 6.36 22.11
N VAL A 827 3.09 7.19 21.48
CA VAL A 827 3.27 7.62 20.09
C VAL A 827 4.49 8.53 19.95
N ALA A 828 4.69 9.48 20.88
CA ALA A 828 5.85 10.38 20.84
C ALA A 828 7.19 9.65 21.04
N LEU A 829 7.24 8.70 21.98
CA LEU A 829 8.45 7.90 22.24
C LEU A 829 8.76 6.95 21.08
N SER A 830 7.76 6.18 20.67
CA SER A 830 7.94 5.15 19.64
C SER A 830 8.33 5.75 18.30
N LEU A 831 7.62 6.80 17.82
CA LEU A 831 8.04 7.53 16.62
C LEU A 831 9.48 8.02 16.72
N GLY A 832 9.92 8.36 17.93
CA GLY A 832 11.30 8.76 18.15
C GLY A 832 12.32 7.65 18.04
N ASP A 833 12.03 6.48 18.60
CA ASP A 833 12.88 5.30 18.46
C ASP A 833 13.02 4.88 16.99
N LYS A 834 11.95 4.97 16.20
CA LYS A 834 12.00 4.72 14.75
C LYS A 834 12.89 5.72 14.02
N ILE A 835 12.81 7.01 14.34
CA ILE A 835 13.71 8.01 13.76
C ILE A 835 15.17 7.73 14.14
N LEU A 836 15.44 7.30 15.37
CA LEU A 836 16.79 6.88 15.80
C LEU A 836 17.26 5.61 15.06
N MET A 837 16.37 4.67 14.77
CA MET A 837 16.70 3.48 13.97
C MET A 837 17.04 3.84 12.52
N VAL A 838 16.29 4.76 11.91
CA VAL A 838 16.55 5.26 10.55
C VAL A 838 17.93 5.92 10.49
N GLN A 839 18.32 6.67 11.52
CA GLN A 839 19.66 7.24 11.61
C GLN A 839 20.75 6.17 11.77
N LYS A 840 20.51 5.13 12.58
CA LYS A 840 21.48 4.04 12.83
C LYS A 840 21.67 3.08 11.67
N GLN A 841 20.65 2.82 10.85
CA GLN A 841 20.76 1.94 9.68
C GLN A 841 21.69 2.50 8.58
N GLN A 842 22.14 3.74 8.73
CA GLN A 842 23.00 4.42 7.76
C GLN A 842 24.41 4.73 8.28
N ASN A 843 24.71 4.40 9.54
CA ASN A 843 26.09 4.31 10.05
C ASN A 843 26.63 2.89 9.82
#